data_AF-A0A817FCS4-F1
#
_entry.id   AF-A0A817FCS4-F1
#
_cell.length_a   1.000
_cell.length_b   1.000
_cell.length_c   1.000
_cell.angle_alpha   90.00
_cell.angle_beta   90.00
_cell.angle_gamma   90.00
#
_symmetry.space_group_name_H-M   'P 1'
#
loop_
_entity.id
_entity.type
_entity.pdbx_description
1 polymer ?
#
loop_
_entity_poly.entity_id
_entity_poly.type
_entity_poly.pdbx_seq_one_letter_code
_entity_poly.pdbx_strand_id
1 'polypeptide(L)'
;MQLLAIMIDFCRWVKTQAVNLNVFESEASRTNAFHWQTAIVTTRVYLLMLVLAIIILITFTSLQNHTETVSVLNPSEIIYDDLYTQYPTTIQCPCKHISVYYRLFTSILVRYHPICSSSFISDRWINILFNANISFFYPIDFRSSATGQFQLLASLCSLVLTSVSDAIDDFLSANFLTPYIFSRLQFDEQIQAQSLFVQISTENIFQNLLHLLRSTTYSNRLQTALQTSRSHFFEFNVDNTASVFSYGPSFIDFRNQFCYCNLRATCFLSSTFYIPAAYAIPNYGAYRQAKLPMANVTGFVVGCYPIESVLRSTLECFFDSSCLNRVLQFFSLSINSTFHCLNNSQTRFHPQDSIERLVDELFVENWTTINSFSLYYAQCEPISCTYTFTRRNDALYVITKLLSLYGGLTVVLRLLASHTIGWWRKRSYQPSHLINVNASRSLTEHIHTLWSWIRIQIIEFNLFKTPATFHDPYELTSSRITTRIYLLVLFLSSTILVIYTGSNVDKRIINIKNPSKIVYENLFKKFPLTLKCPCNQIVIPYGSFISFSPEYHPVCSSLFVSDEWILSTRGRYPLAIYPTVKFEESAPYFFNTLATLCSLIQNTFMFLANYNTQFSIPHVNNNDTHIEFSSLPMIIDNCSCVINNECKKSIGLYSYDDQQLIFEIPNLYISCSIIQGVLESSLECFFSQSCLDIVQWYIISTESIEIPILNASNTRFLPETPISVLLDSFMIEQWGHHIQYDQYFNQCATKLCSYTLISRPHSLYVITVLVSLFCGLSIAWRIILLIIIRFLRNLMRPKILPTTDTLTSMLYA
;
A
#
# COMPACT_ATOMS: atom_id res chain seq x y z
N MET A 1 68.30 -17.01 -31.39
CA MET A 1 68.67 -16.57 -32.75
C MET A 1 67.98 -17.38 -33.87
N GLN A 2 67.91 -18.72 -33.82
CA GLN A 2 67.22 -19.53 -34.84
C GLN A 2 65.71 -19.22 -35.02
N LEU A 3 64.98 -18.96 -33.93
CA LEU A 3 63.56 -18.54 -34.02
C LEU A 3 63.37 -17.20 -34.74
N LEU A 4 64.33 -16.26 -34.61
CA LEU A 4 64.28 -14.97 -35.28
C LEU A 4 64.58 -15.11 -36.78
N ALA A 5 65.52 -15.99 -37.15
CA ALA A 5 65.82 -16.31 -38.54
C ALA A 5 64.64 -17.01 -39.24
N ILE A 6 64.00 -17.98 -38.57
CA ILE A 6 62.78 -18.64 -39.07
C ILE A 6 61.64 -17.64 -39.23
N MET A 7 61.49 -16.70 -38.30
CA MET A 7 60.44 -15.67 -38.38
C MET A 7 60.74 -14.66 -39.50
N ILE A 8 62.00 -14.29 -39.74
CA ILE A 8 62.42 -13.43 -40.84
C ILE A 8 62.22 -14.13 -42.19
N ASP A 9 62.60 -15.41 -42.31
CA ASP A 9 62.42 -16.17 -43.54
C ASP A 9 60.94 -16.48 -43.80
N PHE A 10 60.14 -16.71 -42.75
CA PHE A 10 58.69 -16.81 -42.86
C PHE A 10 58.08 -15.47 -43.28
N CYS A 11 58.47 -14.34 -42.68
CA CYS A 11 58.01 -13.02 -43.11
C CYS A 11 58.45 -12.70 -44.55
N ARG A 12 59.66 -13.10 -44.96
CA ARG A 12 60.16 -12.92 -46.32
C ARG A 12 59.36 -13.79 -47.30
N TRP A 13 59.10 -15.05 -46.96
CA TRP A 13 58.25 -15.95 -47.73
C TRP A 13 56.81 -15.44 -47.84
N VAL A 14 56.19 -15.02 -46.73
CA VAL A 14 54.84 -14.40 -46.73
C VAL A 14 54.81 -13.13 -47.57
N LYS A 15 55.85 -12.28 -47.50
CA LYS A 15 55.96 -11.08 -48.32
C LYS A 15 56.04 -11.42 -49.82
N THR A 16 56.85 -12.41 -50.20
CA THR A 16 56.97 -12.85 -51.60
C THR A 16 55.66 -13.47 -52.10
N GLN A 17 54.98 -14.27 -51.27
CA GLN A 17 53.69 -14.86 -51.61
C GLN A 17 52.58 -13.80 -51.69
N ALA A 18 52.56 -12.81 -50.80
CA ALA A 18 51.59 -11.72 -50.80
C ALA A 18 51.76 -10.76 -51.99
N VAL A 19 52.99 -10.56 -52.47
CA VAL A 19 53.28 -9.73 -53.65
C VAL A 19 52.83 -10.40 -54.95
N ASN A 20 52.93 -11.73 -55.02
CA ASN A 20 52.52 -12.54 -56.18
C ASN A 20 51.09 -13.10 -56.08
N LEU A 21 50.37 -12.81 -54.99
CA LEU A 21 49.03 -13.34 -54.76
C LEU A 21 48.05 -12.72 -55.75
N ASN A 22 47.47 -13.56 -56.60
CA ASN A 22 46.41 -13.17 -57.52
C ASN A 22 45.17 -14.05 -57.27
N VAL A 23 44.21 -13.51 -56.53
CA VAL A 23 42.95 -14.21 -56.19
C VAL A 23 41.99 -14.26 -57.40
N PHE A 24 42.22 -13.42 -58.42
CA PHE A 24 41.37 -13.28 -59.61
C PHE A 24 42.07 -13.80 -60.89
N GLU A 25 42.87 -14.86 -60.77
CA GLU A 25 43.54 -15.48 -61.91
C GLU A 25 42.53 -16.09 -62.90
N SER A 26 42.64 -15.72 -64.18
CA SER A 26 41.82 -16.23 -65.28
C SER A 26 42.67 -16.59 -66.50
N GLU A 27 42.15 -17.41 -67.41
CA GLU A 27 42.86 -17.85 -68.62
C GLU A 27 43.31 -16.67 -69.51
N ALA A 28 42.50 -15.61 -69.57
CA ALA A 28 42.82 -14.34 -70.24
C ALA A 28 43.92 -13.50 -69.53
N SER A 29 44.13 -13.72 -68.24
CA SER A 29 45.19 -13.05 -67.47
C SER A 29 46.56 -13.70 -67.62
N ARG A 30 46.64 -14.92 -68.17
CA ARG A 30 47.91 -15.61 -68.46
C ARG A 30 48.50 -15.24 -69.82
N THR A 31 47.67 -14.82 -70.76
CA THR A 31 48.06 -14.54 -72.15
C THR A 31 48.25 -13.06 -72.44
N ASN A 32 47.75 -12.16 -71.59
CA ASN A 32 47.69 -10.72 -71.88
C ASN A 32 48.14 -9.88 -70.68
N ALA A 33 49.23 -9.11 -70.84
CA ALA A 33 49.90 -8.39 -69.74
C ALA A 33 48.99 -7.36 -69.03
N PHE A 34 48.07 -6.75 -69.78
CA PHE A 34 47.10 -5.79 -69.25
C PHE A 34 46.06 -6.46 -68.31
N HIS A 35 45.59 -7.66 -68.67
CA HIS A 35 44.64 -8.43 -67.85
C HIS A 35 45.31 -8.98 -66.59
N TRP A 36 46.60 -9.32 -66.66
CA TRP A 36 47.40 -9.73 -65.52
C TRP A 36 47.53 -8.61 -64.47
N GLN A 37 47.90 -7.40 -64.90
CA GLN A 37 48.00 -6.24 -63.99
C GLN A 37 46.66 -5.90 -63.33
N THR A 38 45.57 -5.99 -64.08
CA THR A 38 44.21 -5.72 -63.58
C THR A 38 43.79 -6.72 -62.49
N ALA A 39 44.11 -8.01 -62.66
CA ALA A 39 43.81 -9.04 -61.68
C ALA A 39 44.59 -8.85 -60.36
N ILE A 40 45.84 -8.39 -60.42
CA ILE A 40 46.64 -8.07 -59.23
C ILE A 40 46.07 -6.86 -58.48
N VAL A 41 45.71 -5.79 -59.20
CA VAL A 41 45.09 -4.60 -58.58
C VAL A 41 43.75 -4.96 -57.93
N THR A 42 42.96 -5.83 -58.57
CA THR A 42 41.69 -6.33 -58.01
C THR A 42 41.90 -7.14 -56.75
N THR A 43 42.94 -7.96 -56.70
CA THR A 43 43.32 -8.73 -55.51
C THR A 43 43.71 -7.81 -54.35
N ARG A 44 44.46 -6.73 -54.60
CA ARG A 44 44.88 -5.77 -53.57
C ARG A 44 43.71 -4.96 -53.00
N VAL A 45 42.82 -4.47 -53.86
CA VAL A 45 41.60 -3.75 -53.45
C VAL A 45 40.69 -4.68 -52.63
N TYR A 46 40.52 -5.93 -53.05
CA TYR A 46 39.77 -6.94 -52.31
C TYR A 46 40.33 -7.18 -50.90
N LEU A 47 41.65 -7.39 -50.77
CA LEU A 47 42.29 -7.63 -49.48
C LEU A 47 42.18 -6.42 -48.54
N LEU A 48 42.33 -5.20 -49.06
CA LEU A 48 42.17 -3.98 -48.27
C LEU A 48 40.74 -3.81 -47.77
N MET A 49 39.74 -4.04 -48.63
CA MET A 49 38.33 -4.02 -48.21
C MET A 49 38.01 -5.12 -47.19
N LEU A 50 38.60 -6.31 -47.32
CA LEU A 50 38.42 -7.42 -46.39
C LEU A 50 38.96 -7.09 -45.00
N VAL A 51 40.18 -6.54 -44.91
CA VAL A 51 40.78 -6.14 -43.64
C VAL A 51 39.95 -5.04 -42.96
N LEU A 52 39.54 -4.01 -43.72
CA LEU A 52 38.70 -2.94 -43.18
C LEU A 52 37.34 -3.46 -42.66
N ALA A 53 36.69 -4.33 -43.43
CA ALA A 53 35.41 -4.92 -43.02
C ALA A 53 35.54 -5.77 -41.75
N ILE A 54 36.62 -6.55 -41.62
CA ILE A 54 36.90 -7.34 -40.42
C ILE A 54 37.13 -6.44 -39.20
N ILE A 55 37.90 -5.35 -39.35
CA ILE A 55 38.13 -4.39 -38.25
C ILE A 55 36.82 -3.77 -37.78
N ILE A 56 35.96 -3.32 -38.70
CA ILE A 56 34.66 -2.71 -38.38
C ILE A 56 33.75 -3.72 -37.67
N LEU A 57 33.72 -4.97 -38.12
CA LEU A 57 32.90 -6.01 -37.49
C LEU A 57 33.39 -6.34 -36.07
N ILE A 58 34.71 -6.42 -35.86
CA ILE A 58 35.30 -6.66 -34.54
C ILE A 58 34.95 -5.53 -33.57
N THR A 59 35.15 -4.28 -33.98
CA THR A 59 34.88 -3.12 -33.10
C THR A 59 33.40 -3.02 -32.76
N PHE A 60 32.52 -3.19 -33.75
CA PHE A 60 31.08 -3.14 -33.53
C PHE A 60 30.59 -4.25 -32.60
N THR A 61 31.01 -5.49 -32.83
CA THR A 61 30.59 -6.63 -32.00
C THR A 61 31.19 -6.59 -30.59
N SER A 62 32.37 -6.02 -30.41
CA SER A 62 33.02 -5.86 -29.10
C SER A 62 32.40 -4.75 -28.23
N LEU A 63 31.78 -3.74 -28.85
CA LEU A 63 31.17 -2.60 -28.14
C LEU A 63 29.71 -2.85 -27.75
N GLN A 64 29.10 -3.92 -28.24
CA GLN A 64 27.72 -4.26 -27.94
C GLN A 64 27.62 -4.94 -26.57
N ASN A 65 26.80 -4.37 -25.68
CA ASN A 65 26.46 -4.97 -24.39
C ASN A 65 25.20 -5.84 -24.53
N HIS A 66 25.12 -6.92 -23.76
CA HIS A 66 23.89 -7.69 -23.58
C HIS A 66 23.47 -7.71 -22.11
N THR A 67 22.18 -7.84 -21.86
CA THR A 67 21.60 -8.03 -20.53
C THR A 67 21.44 -9.51 -20.25
N GLU A 68 22.01 -9.99 -19.15
CA GLU A 68 21.75 -11.34 -18.64
C GLU A 68 20.77 -11.27 -17.48
N THR A 69 19.89 -12.26 -17.41
CA THR A 69 18.94 -12.47 -16.31
C THR A 69 19.33 -13.74 -15.58
N VAL A 70 19.64 -13.64 -14.29
CA VAL A 70 19.99 -14.78 -13.44
C VAL A 70 18.88 -15.03 -12.43
N SER A 71 18.49 -16.29 -12.26
CA SER A 71 17.50 -16.72 -11.27
C SER A 71 18.13 -17.65 -10.23
N VAL A 72 18.00 -17.29 -8.97
CA VAL A 72 18.41 -18.12 -7.83
C VAL A 72 17.15 -18.71 -7.19
N LEU A 73 17.07 -20.03 -7.13
CA LEU A 73 15.93 -20.75 -6.54
C LEU A 73 16.09 -20.82 -5.03
N ASN A 74 14.98 -20.64 -4.30
CA ASN A 74 14.90 -20.71 -2.83
C ASN A 74 16.10 -20.07 -2.11
N PRO A 75 16.35 -18.76 -2.32
CA PRO A 75 17.49 -18.08 -1.71
C PRO A 75 17.35 -18.05 -0.19
N SER A 76 18.49 -18.10 0.51
CA SER A 76 18.54 -17.80 1.94
C SER A 76 18.55 -16.29 2.17
N GLU A 77 18.24 -15.86 3.38
CA GLU A 77 18.25 -14.44 3.78
C GLU A 77 19.61 -13.77 3.48
N ILE A 78 20.72 -14.46 3.75
CA ILE A 78 22.08 -13.97 3.47
C ILE A 78 22.29 -13.77 1.95
N ILE A 79 21.87 -14.75 1.14
CA ILE A 79 21.99 -14.66 -0.32
C ILE A 79 21.14 -13.50 -0.85
N TYR A 80 19.93 -13.30 -0.29
CA TYR A 80 19.09 -12.18 -0.65
C TYR A 80 19.75 -10.84 -0.30
N ASP A 81 20.31 -10.69 0.90
CA ASP A 81 20.97 -9.45 1.33
C ASP A 81 22.18 -9.12 0.45
N ASP A 82 22.99 -10.13 0.10
CA ASP A 82 24.12 -9.96 -0.82
C ASP A 82 23.65 -9.51 -2.21
N LEU A 83 22.64 -10.19 -2.76
CA LEU A 83 22.09 -9.87 -4.08
C LEU A 83 21.42 -8.49 -4.09
N TYR A 84 20.72 -8.10 -3.02
CA TYR A 84 20.09 -6.80 -2.90
C TYR A 84 21.13 -5.69 -2.78
N THR A 85 22.23 -5.92 -2.06
CA THR A 85 23.35 -4.98 -1.95
C THR A 85 24.01 -4.76 -3.32
N GLN A 86 24.14 -5.82 -4.12
CA GLN A 86 24.79 -5.75 -5.43
C GLN A 86 23.86 -5.24 -6.55
N TYR A 87 22.56 -5.57 -6.49
CA TYR A 87 21.57 -5.30 -7.54
C TYR A 87 20.24 -4.72 -7.01
N PRO A 88 20.28 -3.61 -6.24
CA PRO A 88 19.10 -3.12 -5.50
C PRO A 88 17.93 -2.70 -6.40
N THR A 89 18.21 -2.33 -7.65
CA THR A 89 17.19 -1.81 -8.59
C THR A 89 16.57 -2.87 -9.50
N THR A 90 17.20 -4.04 -9.65
CA THR A 90 16.76 -5.06 -10.60
C THR A 90 16.38 -6.40 -9.95
N ILE A 91 16.73 -6.61 -8.68
CA ILE A 91 16.36 -7.81 -7.95
C ILE A 91 14.85 -7.86 -7.66
N GLN A 92 14.24 -9.01 -7.92
CA GLN A 92 12.84 -9.29 -7.61
C GLN A 92 12.72 -10.70 -7.04
N CYS A 93 12.12 -10.81 -5.86
CA CYS A 93 11.98 -12.07 -5.15
C CYS A 93 10.51 -12.27 -4.76
N PRO A 94 9.69 -12.92 -5.61
CA PRO A 94 8.31 -13.24 -5.28
C PRO A 94 8.22 -14.14 -4.03
N CYS A 95 7.33 -13.76 -3.12
CA CYS A 95 6.98 -14.56 -1.95
C CYS A 95 6.12 -15.75 -2.37
N LYS A 96 6.29 -16.88 -1.67
CA LYS A 96 5.36 -18.01 -1.76
C LYS A 96 4.03 -17.70 -1.08
N HIS A 97 4.08 -16.95 0.02
CA HIS A 97 2.91 -16.45 0.73
C HIS A 97 2.79 -14.93 0.57
N ILE A 98 1.73 -14.48 -0.10
CA ILE A 98 1.48 -13.05 -0.34
C ILE A 98 0.88 -12.36 0.90
N SER A 99 0.27 -13.13 1.81
CA SER A 99 -0.42 -12.65 3.00
C SER A 99 0.15 -13.35 4.23
N VAL A 100 0.65 -12.57 5.19
CA VAL A 100 1.26 -13.07 6.44
C VAL A 100 0.73 -12.27 7.61
N TYR A 101 0.32 -12.93 8.70
CA TYR A 101 -0.12 -12.24 9.91
C TYR A 101 1.01 -11.46 10.59
N TYR A 102 0.74 -10.22 11.03
CA TYR A 102 1.72 -9.40 11.75
C TYR A 102 2.29 -10.09 13.00
N ARG A 103 1.46 -10.85 13.74
CA ARG A 103 1.84 -11.59 14.95
C ARG A 103 3.05 -12.52 14.77
N LEU A 104 3.33 -12.95 13.53
CA LEU A 104 4.42 -13.89 13.25
C LEU A 104 5.80 -13.23 13.23
N PHE A 105 5.88 -11.90 13.07
CA PHE A 105 7.16 -11.20 12.92
C PHE A 105 7.21 -9.83 13.64
N THR A 106 6.10 -9.37 14.20
CA THR A 106 6.00 -8.11 14.96
C THR A 106 5.39 -8.36 16.33
N SER A 107 5.87 -7.61 17.32
CA SER A 107 5.28 -7.52 18.66
C SER A 107 5.28 -6.07 19.13
N ILE A 108 4.28 -5.69 19.90
CA ILE A 108 4.15 -4.35 20.49
C ILE A 108 4.20 -4.46 22.00
N LEU A 109 5.01 -3.62 22.63
CA LEU A 109 5.11 -3.49 24.07
C LEU A 109 4.75 -2.06 24.46
N VAL A 110 3.72 -1.93 25.30
CA VAL A 110 3.25 -0.65 25.82
C VAL A 110 3.58 -0.56 27.30
N ARG A 111 4.18 0.57 27.69
CA ARG A 111 4.37 0.93 29.09
C ARG A 111 3.36 2.01 29.46
N TYR A 112 2.57 1.77 30.49
CA TYR A 112 1.56 2.72 30.98
C TYR A 112 2.07 3.57 32.14
N HIS A 113 1.33 4.64 32.43
CA HIS A 113 1.62 5.58 33.50
C HIS A 113 1.62 4.85 34.84
N PRO A 114 2.55 5.16 35.77
CA PRO A 114 2.68 4.46 37.04
C PRO A 114 1.39 4.39 37.86
N ILE A 115 0.49 5.37 37.72
CA ILE A 115 -0.82 5.36 38.37
C ILE A 115 -1.62 4.08 38.10
N CYS A 116 -1.62 3.59 36.85
CA CYS A 116 -2.42 2.44 36.42
C CYS A 116 -1.85 1.08 36.85
N SER A 117 -0.70 1.07 37.54
CA SER A 117 -0.13 -0.11 38.19
C SER A 117 0.16 0.11 39.68
N SER A 118 -0.21 1.28 40.20
CA SER A 118 0.06 1.67 41.58
C SER A 118 -0.98 1.13 42.56
N SER A 119 -0.66 1.18 43.84
CA SER A 119 -1.61 0.89 44.92
C SER A 119 -2.82 1.84 44.95
N PHE A 120 -2.74 3.02 44.32
CA PHE A 120 -3.80 4.04 44.37
C PHE A 120 -5.03 3.72 43.52
N ILE A 121 -4.97 2.72 42.65
CA ILE A 121 -6.14 2.20 41.94
C ILE A 121 -6.61 0.84 42.47
N SER A 122 -5.98 0.34 43.54
CA SER A 122 -6.32 -0.96 44.12
C SER A 122 -7.58 -0.86 44.99
N ASP A 123 -8.31 -1.98 45.09
CA ASP A 123 -9.46 -2.11 46.00
C ASP A 123 -9.09 -1.76 47.45
N ARG A 124 -7.86 -2.08 47.86
CA ARG A 124 -7.38 -1.74 49.20
C ARG A 124 -7.38 -0.24 49.44
N TRP A 125 -6.88 0.55 48.49
CA TRP A 125 -6.88 2.01 48.60
C TRP A 125 -8.30 2.58 48.56
N ILE A 126 -9.10 2.11 47.61
CA ILE A 126 -10.49 2.56 47.45
C ILE A 126 -11.32 2.28 48.71
N ASN A 127 -11.21 1.07 49.28
CA ASN A 127 -11.93 0.69 50.50
C ASN A 127 -11.51 1.50 51.73
N ILE A 128 -10.25 1.95 51.76
CA ILE A 128 -9.76 2.83 52.82
C ILE A 128 -10.36 4.23 52.74
N LEU A 129 -10.58 4.74 51.52
CA LEU A 129 -11.21 6.03 51.32
C LEU A 129 -12.73 5.98 51.61
N PHE A 130 -13.34 4.79 51.52
CA PHE A 130 -14.75 4.61 51.79
C PHE A 130 -15.10 5.00 53.24
N ASN A 131 -16.08 5.89 53.37
CA ASN A 131 -16.60 6.32 54.66
C ASN A 131 -18.12 6.13 54.68
N ALA A 132 -18.63 5.26 55.55
CA ALA A 132 -20.08 5.02 55.66
C ALA A 132 -20.86 6.28 56.08
N ASN A 133 -20.21 7.22 56.74
CA ASN A 133 -20.76 8.50 57.17
C ASN A 133 -20.50 9.62 56.16
N ILE A 134 -20.44 9.30 54.86
CA ILE A 134 -20.11 10.25 53.80
C ILE A 134 -21.01 11.50 53.78
N SER A 135 -22.29 11.31 54.12
CA SER A 135 -23.31 12.37 54.20
C SER A 135 -23.07 13.38 55.32
N PHE A 136 -22.20 13.08 56.30
CA PHE A 136 -21.79 14.04 57.34
C PHE A 136 -20.75 15.04 56.83
N PHE A 137 -20.06 14.72 55.74
CA PHE A 137 -19.07 15.63 55.14
C PHE A 137 -19.73 16.54 54.12
N TYR A 138 -19.16 17.73 53.98
CA TYR A 138 -19.60 18.67 52.98
C TYR A 138 -19.36 18.08 51.57
N PRO A 139 -20.27 18.24 50.58
CA PRO A 139 -20.12 17.59 49.27
C PRO A 139 -18.82 17.92 48.50
N ILE A 140 -18.19 19.08 48.78
CA ILE A 140 -16.89 19.45 48.20
C ILE A 140 -15.67 19.05 49.06
N ASP A 141 -15.89 18.37 50.19
CA ASP A 141 -14.82 17.80 51.01
C ASP A 141 -14.13 16.66 50.25
N PHE A 142 -12.81 16.57 50.36
CA PHE A 142 -12.09 15.47 49.72
C PHE A 142 -12.57 14.10 50.23
N ARG A 143 -12.93 13.97 51.52
CA ARG A 143 -13.41 12.70 52.10
C ARG A 143 -14.75 12.24 51.53
N SER A 144 -15.56 13.15 51.00
CA SER A 144 -16.85 12.77 50.40
C SER A 144 -16.68 12.26 48.97
N SER A 145 -15.66 12.71 48.26
CA SER A 145 -15.50 12.48 46.81
C SER A 145 -14.36 11.54 46.45
N ALA A 146 -13.35 11.38 47.31
CA ALA A 146 -12.13 10.62 47.03
C ALA A 146 -12.41 9.19 46.56
N THR A 147 -13.28 8.45 47.25
CA THR A 147 -13.59 7.05 46.89
C THR A 147 -14.11 6.93 45.46
N GLY A 148 -15.09 7.75 45.09
CA GLY A 148 -15.66 7.75 43.74
C GLY A 148 -14.66 8.21 42.67
N GLN A 149 -13.78 9.17 43.02
CA GLN A 149 -12.74 9.64 42.11
C GLN A 149 -11.69 8.56 41.81
N PHE A 150 -11.24 7.82 42.83
CA PHE A 150 -10.27 6.74 42.65
C PHE A 150 -10.89 5.50 42.02
N GLN A 151 -12.16 5.21 42.28
CA GLN A 151 -12.91 4.18 41.54
C GLN A 151 -12.98 4.52 40.05
N LEU A 152 -13.32 5.76 39.71
CA LEU A 152 -13.38 6.17 38.31
C LEU A 152 -12.00 6.17 37.64
N LEU A 153 -10.95 6.61 38.35
CA LEU A 153 -9.58 6.54 37.85
C LEU A 153 -9.13 5.08 37.59
N ALA A 154 -9.49 4.15 38.49
CA ALA A 154 -9.23 2.73 38.30
C ALA A 154 -9.97 2.17 37.06
N SER A 155 -11.25 2.54 36.89
CA SER A 155 -12.04 2.16 35.71
C SER A 155 -11.46 2.74 34.41
N LEU A 156 -11.00 3.99 34.41
CA LEU A 156 -10.35 4.61 33.25
C LEU A 156 -9.06 3.89 32.89
N CYS A 157 -8.20 3.57 33.86
CA CYS A 157 -7.02 2.75 33.63
C CYS A 157 -7.41 1.39 33.03
N SER A 158 -8.36 0.67 33.62
CA SER A 158 -8.79 -0.64 33.13
C SER A 158 -9.35 -0.58 31.70
N LEU A 159 -10.15 0.43 31.39
CA LEU A 159 -10.73 0.62 30.07
C LEU A 159 -9.65 0.89 29.03
N VAL A 160 -8.71 1.80 29.33
CA VAL A 160 -7.58 2.11 28.44
C VAL A 160 -6.70 0.88 28.20
N LEU A 161 -6.35 0.13 29.25
CA LEU A 161 -5.54 -1.09 29.12
C LEU A 161 -6.22 -2.09 28.18
N THR A 162 -7.53 -2.28 28.34
CA THR A 162 -8.32 -3.18 27.49
C THR A 162 -8.40 -2.66 26.06
N SER A 163 -8.75 -1.40 25.84
CA SER A 163 -8.85 -0.80 24.49
C SER A 163 -7.54 -0.84 23.73
N VAL A 164 -6.40 -0.59 24.39
CA VAL A 164 -5.08 -0.70 23.77
C VAL A 164 -4.72 -2.15 23.47
N SER A 165 -5.01 -3.08 24.40
CA SER A 165 -4.77 -4.51 24.18
C SER A 165 -5.56 -5.02 22.98
N ASP A 166 -6.84 -4.71 22.90
CA ASP A 166 -7.72 -5.12 21.81
C ASP A 166 -7.24 -4.55 20.47
N ALA A 167 -6.87 -3.26 20.42
CA ALA A 167 -6.33 -2.65 19.21
C ALA A 167 -5.01 -3.28 18.74
N ILE A 168 -4.13 -3.66 19.68
CA ILE A 168 -2.89 -4.37 19.37
C ILE A 168 -3.21 -5.79 18.87
N ASP A 169 -4.11 -6.51 19.53
CA ASP A 169 -4.48 -7.86 19.13
C ASP A 169 -5.12 -7.89 17.74
N ASP A 170 -5.98 -6.92 17.42
CA ASP A 170 -6.56 -6.71 16.09
C ASP A 170 -5.47 -6.44 15.04
N PHE A 171 -4.54 -5.52 15.32
CA PHE A 171 -3.42 -5.22 14.43
C PHE A 171 -2.55 -6.46 14.19
N LEU A 172 -2.18 -7.18 15.24
CA LEU A 172 -1.34 -8.37 15.14
C LEU A 172 -2.06 -9.52 14.41
N SER A 173 -3.40 -9.56 14.45
CA SER A 173 -4.23 -10.52 13.74
C SER A 173 -4.53 -10.11 12.29
N ALA A 174 -4.19 -8.88 11.89
CA ALA A 174 -4.33 -8.43 10.51
C ALA A 174 -3.26 -9.05 9.58
N ASN A 175 -3.57 -9.03 8.28
CA ASN A 175 -2.68 -9.55 7.25
C ASN A 175 -1.76 -8.44 6.69
N PHE A 176 -0.47 -8.74 6.67
CA PHE A 176 0.53 -8.00 5.90
C PHE A 176 0.61 -8.56 4.48
N LEU A 177 0.38 -7.70 3.48
CA LEU A 177 0.29 -8.10 2.08
C LEU A 177 1.55 -7.71 1.30
N THR A 178 2.38 -8.70 0.93
CA THR A 178 3.58 -8.46 0.12
C THR A 178 3.76 -9.53 -0.95
N PRO A 179 3.58 -9.21 -2.24
CA PRO A 179 3.85 -10.16 -3.32
C PRO A 179 5.34 -10.40 -3.56
N TYR A 180 6.20 -9.49 -3.10
CA TYR A 180 7.66 -9.58 -3.20
C TYR A 180 8.30 -9.24 -1.85
N ILE A 181 9.49 -9.78 -1.60
CA ILE A 181 10.28 -9.45 -0.41
C ILE A 181 10.63 -7.96 -0.39
N PHE A 182 10.34 -7.30 0.72
CA PHE A 182 10.80 -5.95 1.03
C PHE A 182 12.26 -5.96 1.48
N SER A 183 12.99 -4.88 1.24
CA SER A 183 14.28 -4.68 1.89
C SER A 183 14.10 -4.45 3.39
N ARG A 184 15.15 -4.67 4.19
CA ARG A 184 15.10 -4.45 5.65
C ARG A 184 14.57 -3.06 6.01
N LEU A 185 15.07 -2.03 5.33
CA LEU A 185 14.64 -0.65 5.54
C LEU A 185 13.16 -0.43 5.17
N GLN A 186 12.72 -0.97 4.03
CA GLN A 186 11.31 -0.87 3.61
C GLN A 186 10.36 -1.61 4.55
N PHE A 187 10.79 -2.78 5.03
CA PHE A 187 10.06 -3.54 6.03
C PHE A 187 9.93 -2.72 7.32
N ASP A 188 11.03 -2.23 7.88
CA ASP A 188 11.01 -1.47 9.13
C ASP A 188 10.16 -0.20 9.01
N GLU A 189 10.32 0.58 7.95
CA GLU A 189 9.51 1.79 7.70
C GLU A 189 8.02 1.47 7.61
N GLN A 190 7.66 0.41 6.87
CA GLN A 190 6.25 0.02 6.69
C GLN A 190 5.62 -0.43 8.01
N ILE A 191 6.32 -1.26 8.80
CA ILE A 191 5.77 -1.74 10.07
C ILE A 191 5.68 -0.62 11.10
N GLN A 192 6.69 0.26 11.18
CA GLN A 192 6.65 1.41 12.08
C GLN A 192 5.50 2.37 11.73
N ALA A 193 5.28 2.66 10.44
CA ALA A 193 4.16 3.50 10.02
C ALA A 193 2.80 2.90 10.40
N GLN A 194 2.62 1.59 10.21
CA GLN A 194 1.38 0.90 10.58
C GLN A 194 1.18 0.83 12.09
N SER A 195 2.24 0.58 12.87
CA SER A 195 2.16 0.60 14.32
C SER A 195 1.83 1.99 14.87
N LEU A 196 2.42 3.04 14.32
CA LEU A 196 2.12 4.42 14.72
C LEU A 196 0.67 4.78 14.40
N PHE A 197 0.18 4.33 13.24
CA PHE A 197 -1.22 4.48 12.89
C PHE A 197 -2.12 3.83 13.95
N VAL A 198 -1.85 2.59 14.38
CA VAL A 198 -2.65 1.90 15.43
C VAL A 198 -2.64 2.64 16.76
N GLN A 199 -1.52 3.25 17.14
CA GLN A 199 -1.45 4.04 18.37
C GLN A 199 -2.35 5.27 18.29
N ILE A 200 -2.12 6.13 17.29
CA ILE A 200 -2.91 7.36 17.06
C ILE A 200 -4.38 6.99 16.86
N SER A 201 -4.61 5.81 16.27
CA SER A 201 -5.95 5.36 16.02
C SER A 201 -6.70 5.12 17.34
N THR A 202 -6.13 4.30 18.20
CA THR A 202 -6.69 3.98 19.50
C THR A 202 -6.94 5.24 20.35
N GLU A 203 -6.02 6.21 20.30
CA GLU A 203 -6.13 7.49 21.04
C GLU A 203 -7.42 8.23 20.63
N ASN A 204 -7.65 8.40 19.33
CA ASN A 204 -8.83 9.13 18.83
C ASN A 204 -10.15 8.42 19.12
N ILE A 205 -10.21 7.09 18.95
CA ILE A 205 -11.42 6.32 19.26
C ILE A 205 -11.76 6.47 20.74
N PHE A 206 -10.77 6.36 21.62
CA PHE A 206 -10.97 6.47 23.05
C PHE A 206 -11.43 7.87 23.45
N GLN A 207 -10.81 8.93 22.92
CA GLN A 207 -11.23 10.31 23.18
C GLN A 207 -12.67 10.57 22.75
N ASN A 208 -13.08 10.03 21.60
CA ASN A 208 -14.46 10.11 21.11
C ASN A 208 -15.45 9.39 22.04
N LEU A 209 -15.10 8.19 22.52
CA LEU A 209 -15.89 7.48 23.52
C LEU A 209 -16.00 8.27 24.82
N LEU A 210 -14.90 8.84 25.29
CA LEU A 210 -14.89 9.67 26.49
C LEU A 210 -15.76 10.93 26.35
N HIS A 211 -15.69 11.59 25.19
CA HIS A 211 -16.56 12.74 24.89
C HIS A 211 -18.04 12.34 24.89
N LEU A 212 -18.39 11.20 24.28
CA LEU A 212 -19.74 10.67 24.33
C LEU A 212 -20.20 10.43 25.78
N LEU A 213 -19.36 9.78 26.60
CA LEU A 213 -19.67 9.53 28.01
C LEU A 213 -19.91 10.82 28.80
N ARG A 214 -19.07 11.84 28.61
CA ARG A 214 -19.21 13.16 29.26
C ARG A 214 -20.50 13.85 28.84
N SER A 215 -20.75 13.94 27.54
CA SER A 215 -21.93 14.62 26.97
C SER A 215 -23.23 13.89 27.32
N THR A 216 -23.24 12.57 27.33
CA THR A 216 -24.41 11.79 27.75
C THR A 216 -24.65 11.90 29.25
N THR A 217 -23.60 11.83 30.08
CA THR A 217 -23.71 12.03 31.53
C THR A 217 -24.36 13.38 31.87
N TYR A 218 -23.91 14.44 31.20
CA TYR A 218 -24.44 15.78 31.37
C TYR A 218 -25.86 15.94 30.83
N SER A 219 -26.09 15.54 29.57
CA SER A 219 -27.39 15.69 28.91
C SER A 219 -28.47 14.93 29.66
N ASN A 220 -28.20 13.68 30.08
CA ASN A 220 -29.13 12.88 30.87
C ASN A 220 -29.30 13.36 32.32
N ARG A 221 -28.57 14.40 32.75
CA ARG A 221 -28.62 14.98 34.10
C ARG A 221 -28.48 13.92 35.19
N LEU A 222 -27.52 13.00 35.01
CA LEU A 222 -27.38 11.86 35.91
C LEU A 222 -27.18 12.33 37.36
N GLN A 223 -27.98 11.77 38.27
CA GLN A 223 -27.93 12.13 39.69
C GLN A 223 -26.64 11.57 40.30
N THR A 224 -25.81 12.47 40.83
CA THR A 224 -24.65 12.06 41.63
C THR A 224 -25.06 11.73 43.06
N ALA A 225 -24.42 10.73 43.66
CA ALA A 225 -24.67 10.34 45.06
C ALA A 225 -24.46 11.48 46.06
N LEU A 226 -23.48 12.36 45.81
CA LEU A 226 -23.18 13.53 46.65
C LEU A 226 -24.04 14.77 46.33
N GLN A 227 -25.02 14.64 45.43
CA GLN A 227 -25.86 15.75 45.00
C GLN A 227 -25.07 16.95 44.41
N THR A 228 -23.90 16.69 43.82
CA THR A 228 -23.06 17.70 43.17
C THR A 228 -23.58 18.11 41.80
N SER A 229 -24.29 17.21 41.09
CA SER A 229 -24.98 17.55 39.84
C SER A 229 -26.36 18.15 40.07
N ARG A 230 -27.06 17.66 41.10
CA ARG A 230 -28.43 18.08 41.45
C ARG A 230 -28.68 17.92 42.94
N SER A 231 -29.14 18.99 43.57
CA SER A 231 -29.47 19.03 45.00
C SER A 231 -30.97 19.05 45.18
N HIS A 232 -31.44 18.28 46.18
CA HIS A 232 -32.85 18.16 46.50
C HIS A 232 -33.11 18.67 47.91
N PHE A 233 -34.16 19.46 48.10
CA PHE A 233 -34.64 19.82 49.42
C PHE A 233 -36.14 19.67 49.54
N PHE A 234 -36.59 19.46 50.78
CA PHE A 234 -37.99 19.35 51.14
C PHE A 234 -38.46 20.70 51.68
N GLU A 235 -39.52 21.25 51.09
CA GLU A 235 -40.29 22.31 51.71
C GLU A 235 -41.54 21.68 52.30
N PHE A 236 -41.82 21.98 53.57
CA PHE A 236 -43.06 21.57 54.21
C PHE A 236 -44.04 22.73 54.11
N ASN A 237 -45.09 22.54 53.33
CA ASN A 237 -46.16 23.50 53.18
C ASN A 237 -47.01 23.56 54.45
N VAL A 238 -47.78 24.64 54.59
CA VAL A 238 -48.65 24.92 55.75
C VAL A 238 -49.73 23.85 55.95
N ASP A 239 -50.07 23.10 54.89
CA ASP A 239 -51.06 22.02 54.86
C ASP A 239 -50.47 20.63 55.17
N ASN A 240 -49.24 20.56 55.72
CA ASN A 240 -48.47 19.33 55.97
C ASN A 240 -48.15 18.52 54.70
N THR A 241 -48.27 19.11 53.50
CA THR A 241 -47.70 18.51 52.30
C THR A 241 -46.21 18.82 52.21
N ALA A 242 -45.42 17.87 51.71
CA ALA A 242 -44.00 18.07 51.46
C ALA A 242 -43.77 18.16 49.95
N SER A 243 -43.25 19.29 49.48
CA SER A 243 -42.77 19.46 48.11
C SER A 243 -41.28 19.17 48.06
N VAL A 244 -40.87 18.37 47.07
CA VAL A 244 -39.45 18.12 46.78
C VAL A 244 -39.04 19.07 45.67
N PHE A 245 -38.12 19.96 45.97
CA PHE A 245 -37.53 20.84 44.97
C PHE A 245 -36.15 20.35 44.60
N SER A 246 -35.80 20.58 43.34
CA SER A 246 -34.57 20.10 42.76
C SER A 246 -33.89 21.17 41.92
N TYR A 247 -32.66 21.55 42.29
CA TYR A 247 -31.90 22.61 41.62
C TYR A 247 -30.54 22.11 41.16
N GLY A 248 -30.05 22.69 40.07
CA GLY A 248 -28.65 22.56 39.67
C GLY A 248 -27.77 23.33 40.66
N PRO A 249 -26.81 22.68 41.34
CA PRO A 249 -26.00 23.36 42.33
C PRO A 249 -25.12 24.43 41.69
N SER A 250 -24.77 25.43 42.49
CA SER A 250 -23.79 26.45 42.11
C SER A 250 -22.49 26.26 42.89
N PHE A 251 -21.38 26.27 42.19
CA PHE A 251 -20.04 26.24 42.75
C PHE A 251 -19.53 27.69 42.83
N ILE A 252 -19.18 28.14 44.04
CA ILE A 252 -18.73 29.50 44.34
C ILE A 252 -17.28 29.49 44.80
N ASP A 253 -16.40 30.08 43.99
CA ASP A 253 -14.97 30.21 44.31
C ASP A 253 -14.70 31.26 45.40
N PHE A 254 -13.46 31.33 45.89
CA PHE A 254 -13.04 32.32 46.88
C PHE A 254 -13.17 33.78 46.41
N ARG A 255 -13.36 34.03 45.11
CA ARG A 255 -13.57 35.35 44.48
C ARG A 255 -15.05 35.66 44.25
N ASN A 256 -15.96 34.84 44.76
CA ASN A 256 -17.41 34.92 44.55
C ASN A 256 -17.84 34.79 43.07
N GLN A 257 -17.08 34.06 42.24
CA GLN A 257 -17.54 33.68 40.91
C GLN A 257 -18.45 32.47 40.99
N PHE A 258 -19.59 32.52 40.30
CA PHE A 258 -20.60 31.47 40.28
C PHE A 258 -20.45 30.59 39.04
N CYS A 259 -20.46 29.28 39.24
CA CYS A 259 -20.55 28.30 38.17
C CYS A 259 -21.72 27.36 38.44
N TYR A 260 -22.70 27.31 37.54
CA TYR A 260 -23.92 26.55 37.74
C TYR A 260 -23.92 25.23 36.96
N CYS A 261 -24.20 24.12 37.63
CA CYS A 261 -24.18 22.78 37.03
C CYS A 261 -25.31 22.50 36.03
N ASN A 262 -26.38 23.28 36.05
CA ASN A 262 -27.43 23.24 35.03
C ASN A 262 -27.03 23.98 33.73
N LEU A 263 -25.96 24.78 33.76
CA LEU A 263 -25.47 25.54 32.60
C LEU A 263 -24.19 24.91 32.02
N ARG A 264 -23.31 24.38 32.87
CA ARG A 264 -22.02 23.81 32.45
C ARG A 264 -21.67 22.57 33.28
N ALA A 265 -21.37 21.46 32.60
CA ALA A 265 -20.88 20.24 33.25
C ALA A 265 -19.50 20.43 33.91
N THR A 266 -18.69 21.32 33.34
CA THR A 266 -17.29 21.56 33.68
C THR A 266 -17.09 22.46 34.91
N CYS A 267 -18.13 22.78 35.67
CA CYS A 267 -17.95 23.53 36.90
C CYS A 267 -17.23 22.68 37.95
N PHE A 268 -16.19 23.25 38.57
CA PHE A 268 -15.43 22.61 39.63
C PHE A 268 -14.88 23.62 40.64
N LEU A 269 -14.49 23.12 41.81
CA LEU A 269 -13.74 23.81 42.86
C LEU A 269 -12.61 22.91 43.36
N SER A 270 -11.53 23.51 43.85
CA SER A 270 -10.47 22.76 44.52
C SER A 270 -11.01 21.97 45.70
N SER A 271 -10.61 20.69 45.77
CA SER A 271 -10.99 19.78 46.85
C SER A 271 -10.09 20.00 48.06
N THR A 272 -10.69 20.12 49.25
CA THR A 272 -9.95 20.33 50.50
C THR A 272 -10.62 19.57 51.65
N PHE A 273 -9.94 19.46 52.79
CA PHE A 273 -10.55 18.95 54.01
C PHE A 273 -11.25 20.10 54.76
N TYR A 274 -12.53 19.93 55.08
CA TYR A 274 -13.36 20.90 55.81
C TYR A 274 -13.72 20.42 57.23
N ILE A 275 -14.07 21.35 58.11
CA ILE A 275 -14.58 21.01 59.45
C ILE A 275 -16.07 20.63 59.29
N PRO A 276 -16.50 19.40 59.65
CA PRO A 276 -17.88 18.94 59.46
C PRO A 276 -18.94 19.85 60.13
N ALA A 277 -18.60 20.49 61.25
CA ALA A 277 -19.51 21.32 62.03
C ALA A 277 -19.72 22.77 61.49
N ALA A 278 -19.01 23.19 60.44
CA ALA A 278 -19.02 24.59 59.98
C ALA A 278 -20.07 24.91 58.90
N TYR A 279 -20.74 23.89 58.33
CA TYR A 279 -21.67 24.08 57.22
C TYR A 279 -22.98 23.33 57.47
N ALA A 280 -23.85 23.95 58.28
CA ALA A 280 -25.25 23.60 58.29
C ALA A 280 -25.89 24.08 56.99
N ILE A 281 -26.29 23.11 56.16
CA ILE A 281 -27.24 23.22 55.05
C ILE A 281 -26.75 24.13 53.89
N PRO A 282 -26.56 23.59 52.66
CA PRO A 282 -26.35 24.46 51.50
C PRO A 282 -27.59 25.35 51.36
N ASN A 283 -27.46 26.64 51.68
CA ASN A 283 -28.47 27.64 51.37
C ASN A 283 -28.76 27.52 49.86
N TYR A 284 -29.91 26.94 49.52
CA TYR A 284 -30.43 26.85 48.16
C TYR A 284 -29.47 26.24 47.12
N GLY A 285 -28.75 25.17 47.47
CA GLY A 285 -27.90 24.43 46.52
C GLY A 285 -26.60 25.15 46.12
N ALA A 286 -26.09 26.09 46.93
CA ALA A 286 -24.79 26.72 46.71
C ALA A 286 -23.66 26.03 47.50
N TYR A 287 -22.66 25.52 46.78
CA TYR A 287 -21.41 25.01 47.31
C TYR A 287 -20.34 26.11 47.33
N ARG A 288 -19.90 26.49 48.53
CA ARG A 288 -18.99 27.62 48.73
C ARG A 288 -17.67 27.15 49.34
N GLN A 289 -16.55 27.57 48.76
CA GLN A 289 -15.25 27.39 49.40
C GLN A 289 -15.17 28.21 50.71
N ALA A 290 -14.83 27.54 51.81
CA ALA A 290 -14.52 28.21 53.08
C ALA A 290 -13.29 29.11 52.93
N LYS A 291 -13.26 30.25 53.66
CA LYS A 291 -12.06 31.09 53.76
C LYS A 291 -10.88 30.40 54.47
N LEU A 292 -11.13 29.32 55.22
CA LEU A 292 -10.13 28.58 56.01
C LEU A 292 -10.36 27.06 55.91
N PRO A 293 -9.83 26.37 54.88
CA PRO A 293 -9.81 24.91 54.82
C PRO A 293 -8.84 24.33 55.87
N MET A 294 -9.08 23.10 56.34
CA MET A 294 -8.19 22.42 57.30
C MET A 294 -6.86 22.03 56.64
N ALA A 295 -6.92 21.52 55.42
CA ALA A 295 -5.76 21.21 54.58
C ALA A 295 -6.18 21.12 53.12
N ASN A 296 -5.28 21.51 52.21
CA ASN A 296 -5.50 21.43 50.77
C ASN A 296 -5.07 20.05 50.24
N VAL A 297 -5.80 19.52 49.27
CA VAL A 297 -5.37 18.35 48.48
C VAL A 297 -4.98 18.86 47.11
N THR A 298 -3.71 19.25 46.97
CA THR A 298 -3.22 19.93 45.78
C THR A 298 -3.48 19.10 44.53
N GLY A 299 -4.00 19.73 43.49
CA GLY A 299 -4.30 19.08 42.22
C GLY A 299 -5.70 18.47 42.12
N PHE A 300 -6.37 18.16 43.24
CA PHE A 300 -7.70 17.54 43.19
C PHE A 300 -8.83 18.57 43.20
N VAL A 301 -9.89 18.29 42.44
CA VAL A 301 -11.07 19.14 42.34
C VAL A 301 -12.36 18.34 42.53
N VAL A 302 -13.43 19.00 42.96
CA VAL A 302 -14.80 18.48 42.98
C VAL A 302 -15.66 19.35 42.07
N GLY A 303 -16.45 18.73 41.21
CA GLY A 303 -17.32 19.42 40.27
C GLY A 303 -18.69 18.78 40.16
N CYS A 304 -19.45 19.20 39.14
CA CYS A 304 -20.82 18.74 38.93
C CYS A 304 -20.90 17.22 38.82
N TYR A 305 -20.00 16.63 38.02
CA TYR A 305 -19.94 15.20 37.77
C TYR A 305 -18.59 14.61 38.18
N PRO A 306 -18.55 13.36 38.67
CA PRO A 306 -17.30 12.68 39.02
C PRO A 306 -16.31 12.62 37.86
N ILE A 307 -16.78 12.41 36.63
CA ILE A 307 -15.92 12.36 35.43
C ILE A 307 -15.22 13.67 35.16
N GLU A 308 -15.93 14.80 35.21
CA GLU A 308 -15.32 16.12 35.07
C GLU A 308 -14.37 16.42 36.23
N SER A 309 -14.71 15.97 37.45
CA SER A 309 -13.87 16.16 38.63
C SER A 309 -12.53 15.42 38.49
N VAL A 310 -12.55 14.16 38.05
CA VAL A 310 -11.34 13.36 37.85
C VAL A 310 -10.51 13.93 36.70
N LEU A 311 -11.10 14.16 35.53
CA LEU A 311 -10.38 14.65 34.35
C LEU A 311 -9.69 16.00 34.61
N ARG A 312 -10.34 16.91 35.35
CA ARG A 312 -9.76 18.22 35.71
C ARG A 312 -8.76 18.16 36.87
N SER A 313 -8.72 17.06 37.62
CA SER A 313 -7.74 16.87 38.68
C SER A 313 -6.36 16.56 38.11
N THR A 314 -5.32 16.76 38.91
CA THR A 314 -3.94 16.34 38.64
C THR A 314 -3.49 15.34 39.70
N LEU A 315 -2.42 14.60 39.43
CA LEU A 315 -1.85 13.62 40.37
C LEU A 315 -0.78 14.23 41.29
N GLU A 316 -0.65 15.56 41.34
CA GLU A 316 0.42 16.28 42.04
C GLU A 316 0.61 15.82 43.49
N CYS A 317 -0.48 15.70 44.25
CA CYS A 317 -0.44 15.24 45.65
C CYS A 317 0.19 13.85 45.81
N PHE A 318 0.10 12.99 44.79
CA PHE A 318 0.58 11.60 44.83
C PHE A 318 2.06 11.48 44.42
N PHE A 319 2.67 12.55 43.94
CA PHE A 319 4.12 12.68 43.80
C PHE A 319 4.77 13.40 45.00
N ASP A 320 3.98 14.12 45.82
CA ASP A 320 4.45 14.82 47.03
C ASP A 320 4.17 14.04 48.32
N SER A 321 5.23 13.60 48.99
CA SER A 321 5.16 12.92 50.28
C SER A 321 4.45 13.74 51.38
N SER A 322 4.60 15.06 51.41
CA SER A 322 3.95 15.92 52.41
C SER A 322 2.44 15.98 52.17
N CYS A 323 2.01 16.07 50.91
CA CYS A 323 0.58 16.05 50.57
C CYS A 323 -0.05 14.68 50.85
N LEU A 324 0.56 13.60 50.37
CA LEU A 324 0.07 12.23 50.60
C LEU A 324 -0.05 11.92 52.10
N ASN A 325 0.94 12.30 52.91
CA ASN A 325 0.89 12.08 54.36
C ASN A 325 -0.29 12.80 55.03
N ARG A 326 -0.67 14.00 54.55
CA ARG A 326 -1.88 14.68 55.05
C ARG A 326 -3.13 13.89 54.69
N VAL A 327 -3.25 13.42 53.45
CA VAL A 327 -4.38 12.58 53.02
C VAL A 327 -4.50 11.37 53.94
N LEU A 328 -3.41 10.64 54.18
CA LEU A 328 -3.40 9.46 55.05
C LEU A 328 -3.84 9.78 56.50
N GLN A 329 -3.44 10.95 57.03
CA GLN A 329 -3.85 11.39 58.37
C GLN A 329 -5.36 11.64 58.47
N PHE A 330 -5.97 12.28 57.47
CA PHE A 330 -7.42 12.59 57.50
C PHE A 330 -8.31 11.34 57.35
N PHE A 331 -7.79 10.25 56.81
CA PHE A 331 -8.45 8.93 56.80
C PHE A 331 -8.03 8.05 57.99
N SER A 332 -7.36 8.61 59.00
CA SER A 332 -6.96 7.93 60.25
C SER A 332 -6.12 6.67 60.05
N LEU A 333 -5.28 6.64 59.02
CA LEU A 333 -4.41 5.50 58.72
C LEU A 333 -3.08 5.61 59.50
N SER A 334 -2.63 4.50 60.09
CA SER A 334 -1.28 4.44 60.67
C SER A 334 -0.24 4.60 59.57
N ILE A 335 0.71 5.52 59.75
CA ILE A 335 1.78 5.92 58.79
C ILE A 335 2.76 4.77 58.45
N ASN A 336 2.53 3.56 58.96
CA ASN A 336 3.37 2.38 58.72
C ASN A 336 3.14 1.79 57.31
N SER A 337 3.72 2.49 56.32
CA SER A 337 4.46 1.98 55.16
C SER A 337 3.80 1.08 54.10
N THR A 338 2.55 1.30 53.69
CA THR A 338 1.99 0.55 52.52
C THR A 338 1.68 1.39 51.28
N PHE A 339 1.61 2.72 51.39
CA PHE A 339 1.34 3.60 50.25
C PHE A 339 2.52 4.53 50.05
N HIS A 340 3.14 4.46 48.87
CA HIS A 340 4.29 5.27 48.50
C HIS A 340 3.92 6.22 47.38
N CYS A 341 4.55 7.39 47.37
CA CYS A 341 4.41 8.33 46.27
C CYS A 341 4.81 7.69 44.93
N LEU A 342 4.17 8.15 43.87
CA LEU A 342 4.57 7.85 42.50
C LEU A 342 5.97 8.43 42.24
N ASN A 343 6.73 7.77 41.37
CA ASN A 343 8.09 8.21 41.06
C ASN A 343 8.10 9.05 39.77
N ASN A 344 8.55 10.30 39.89
CA ASN A 344 8.66 11.23 38.76
C ASN A 344 9.62 10.75 37.67
N SER A 345 10.56 9.84 37.96
CA SER A 345 11.47 9.28 36.95
C SER A 345 10.83 8.19 36.08
N GLN A 346 9.64 7.72 36.44
CA GLN A 346 8.94 6.64 35.71
C GLN A 346 7.89 7.17 34.75
N THR A 347 7.64 8.48 34.74
CA THR A 347 6.66 9.13 33.87
C THR A 347 7.29 10.21 33.01
N ARG A 348 6.78 10.36 31.79
CA ARG A 348 7.06 11.50 30.89
C ARG A 348 6.14 12.68 31.13
N PHE A 349 5.06 12.50 31.88
CA PHE A 349 4.08 13.53 32.19
C PHE A 349 4.54 14.35 33.39
N HIS A 350 4.22 15.64 33.38
CA HIS A 350 4.49 16.50 34.52
C HIS A 350 3.46 16.23 35.64
N PRO A 351 3.81 16.27 36.93
CA PRO A 351 2.85 16.04 38.03
C PRO A 351 1.64 16.99 38.05
N GLN A 352 1.76 18.15 37.39
CA GLN A 352 0.68 19.15 37.25
C GLN A 352 -0.14 18.96 35.96
N ASP A 353 0.21 18.00 35.11
CA ASP A 353 -0.65 17.63 33.98
C ASP A 353 -1.97 17.07 34.52
N SER A 354 -3.07 17.46 33.87
CA SER A 354 -4.40 16.97 34.22
C SER A 354 -4.52 15.48 33.90
N ILE A 355 -5.37 14.78 34.65
CA ILE A 355 -5.72 13.40 34.33
C ILE A 355 -6.37 13.34 32.94
N GLU A 356 -7.10 14.38 32.51
CA GLU A 356 -7.58 14.52 31.12
C GLU A 356 -6.45 14.34 30.11
N ARG A 357 -5.32 15.04 30.28
CA ARG A 357 -4.16 14.89 29.39
C ARG A 357 -3.58 13.48 29.41
N LEU A 358 -3.49 12.87 30.59
CA LEU A 358 -3.01 11.49 30.71
C LEU A 358 -3.96 10.54 29.96
N VAL A 359 -5.28 10.71 30.12
CA VAL A 359 -6.31 9.90 29.48
C VAL A 359 -6.33 10.10 27.96
N ASP A 360 -6.20 11.34 27.49
CA ASP A 360 -6.15 11.69 26.06
C ASP A 360 -4.98 11.00 25.35
N GLU A 361 -3.87 10.78 26.07
CA GLU A 361 -2.69 10.05 25.61
C GLU A 361 -2.68 8.59 26.13
N LEU A 362 -3.85 8.02 26.43
CA LEU A 362 -4.08 6.62 26.84
C LEU A 362 -3.22 6.13 28.02
N PHE A 363 -2.84 7.04 28.91
CA PHE A 363 -1.85 6.80 29.96
C PHE A 363 -0.55 6.18 29.42
N VAL A 364 -0.21 6.33 28.13
CA VAL A 364 0.93 5.65 27.52
C VAL A 364 2.21 6.44 27.81
N GLU A 365 3.16 5.78 28.46
CA GLU A 365 4.51 6.29 28.69
C GLU A 365 5.45 5.99 27.53
N ASN A 366 5.29 4.80 26.93
CA ASN A 366 6.11 4.37 25.81
C ASN A 366 5.36 3.33 24.98
N TRP A 367 5.44 3.44 23.66
CA TRP A 367 4.92 2.49 22.68
C TRP A 367 6.10 1.97 21.85
N THR A 368 6.43 0.70 22.02
CA THR A 368 7.61 0.11 21.35
C THR A 368 7.22 -1.06 20.47
N THR A 369 7.65 -0.98 19.21
CA THR A 369 7.37 -1.98 18.17
C THR A 369 8.64 -2.74 17.88
N ILE A 370 8.64 -4.04 18.17
CA ILE A 370 9.77 -4.94 17.93
C ILE A 370 9.44 -5.78 16.70
N ASN A 371 10.27 -5.63 15.66
CA ASN A 371 10.09 -6.30 14.37
C ASN A 371 11.26 -7.25 14.11
N SER A 372 10.98 -8.37 13.46
CA SER A 372 12.00 -9.32 13.01
C SER A 372 11.91 -9.54 11.51
N PHE A 373 12.84 -8.93 10.77
CA PHE A 373 12.96 -9.16 9.34
C PHE A 373 13.20 -10.64 9.01
N SER A 374 13.99 -11.34 9.83
CA SER A 374 14.30 -12.76 9.61
C SER A 374 13.07 -13.65 9.75
N LEU A 375 12.19 -13.36 10.72
CA LEU A 375 10.90 -14.05 10.83
C LEU A 375 9.99 -13.72 9.64
N TYR A 376 9.92 -12.45 9.23
CA TYR A 376 9.18 -12.05 8.03
C TYR A 376 9.67 -12.76 6.77
N TYR A 377 10.99 -12.81 6.55
CA TYR A 377 11.62 -13.48 5.43
C TYR A 377 11.27 -14.97 5.39
N ALA A 378 11.32 -15.63 6.56
CA ALA A 378 10.97 -17.03 6.71
C ALA A 378 9.48 -17.30 6.37
N GLN A 379 8.56 -16.38 6.71
CA GLN A 379 7.15 -16.51 6.36
C GLN A 379 6.87 -16.23 4.87
N CYS A 380 7.54 -15.25 4.28
CA CYS A 380 7.43 -14.96 2.85
C CYS A 380 7.94 -16.13 1.99
N GLU A 381 9.00 -16.81 2.42
CA GLU A 381 9.61 -17.99 1.78
C GLU A 381 9.79 -17.79 0.25
N PRO A 382 10.79 -17.03 -0.21
CA PRO A 382 10.89 -16.66 -1.62
C PRO A 382 11.05 -17.87 -2.53
N ILE A 383 10.21 -17.94 -3.58
CA ILE A 383 10.25 -19.02 -4.57
C ILE A 383 11.55 -18.94 -5.39
N SER A 384 11.89 -17.74 -5.84
CA SER A 384 13.12 -17.46 -6.58
C SER A 384 13.43 -15.98 -6.52
N CYS A 385 14.71 -15.59 -6.57
CA CYS A 385 15.13 -14.22 -6.82
C CYS A 385 15.68 -14.10 -8.24
N THR A 386 15.17 -13.14 -9.00
CA THR A 386 15.67 -12.81 -10.34
C THR A 386 16.31 -11.44 -10.34
N TYR A 387 17.50 -11.30 -10.92
CA TYR A 387 18.18 -10.02 -11.10
C TYR A 387 18.79 -9.93 -12.49
N THR A 388 19.08 -8.69 -12.94
CA THR A 388 19.66 -8.45 -14.26
C THR A 388 20.90 -7.57 -14.19
N PHE A 389 21.89 -7.90 -15.01
CA PHE A 389 23.12 -7.11 -15.16
C PHE A 389 23.58 -7.07 -16.62
N THR A 390 24.40 -6.07 -16.95
CA THR A 390 24.92 -5.85 -18.30
C THR A 390 26.36 -6.34 -18.41
N ARG A 391 26.65 -7.13 -19.44
CA ARG A 391 27.99 -7.65 -19.74
C ARG A 391 28.34 -7.46 -21.22
N ARG A 392 29.65 -7.36 -21.51
CA ARG A 392 30.19 -7.33 -22.88
C ARG A 392 30.27 -8.74 -23.47
N ASN A 393 30.18 -8.83 -24.78
CA ASN A 393 30.33 -10.10 -25.51
C ASN A 393 31.71 -10.73 -25.25
N ASP A 394 31.72 -12.03 -24.91
CA ASP A 394 32.96 -12.78 -24.73
C ASP A 394 33.70 -13.00 -26.06
N ALA A 395 35.02 -13.17 -26.01
CA ALA A 395 35.87 -13.32 -27.19
C ALA A 395 35.43 -14.49 -28.09
N LEU A 396 34.94 -15.58 -27.50
CA LEU A 396 34.44 -16.74 -28.24
C LEU A 396 33.19 -16.41 -29.07
N TYR A 397 32.29 -15.57 -28.53
CA TYR A 397 31.13 -15.07 -29.25
C TYR A 397 31.54 -14.18 -30.44
N VAL A 398 32.51 -13.28 -30.22
CA VAL A 398 33.05 -12.42 -31.28
C VAL A 398 33.69 -13.26 -32.40
N ILE A 399 34.51 -14.24 -32.05
CA ILE A 399 35.19 -15.12 -33.01
C ILE A 399 34.19 -15.96 -33.82
N THR A 400 33.22 -16.58 -33.16
CA THR A 400 32.19 -17.41 -33.82
C THR A 400 31.31 -16.57 -34.77
N LYS A 401 30.97 -15.33 -34.40
CA LYS A 401 30.29 -14.40 -35.30
C LYS A 401 31.12 -14.05 -36.53
N LEU A 402 32.41 -13.78 -36.38
CA LEU A 402 33.30 -13.47 -37.51
C LEU A 402 33.43 -14.66 -38.47
N LEU A 403 33.61 -15.87 -37.95
CA LEU A 403 33.65 -17.11 -38.75
C LEU A 403 32.35 -17.31 -39.55
N SER A 404 31.20 -17.05 -38.94
CA SER A 404 29.90 -17.19 -39.60
C SER A 404 29.68 -16.19 -40.74
N LEU A 405 30.25 -14.98 -40.63
CA LEU A 405 30.10 -13.90 -41.62
C LEU A 405 31.16 -13.96 -42.73
N TYR A 406 32.30 -14.59 -42.49
CA TYR A 406 33.43 -14.66 -43.43
C TYR A 406 33.02 -15.22 -44.80
N GLY A 407 32.18 -16.26 -44.83
CA GLY A 407 31.71 -16.89 -46.06
C GLY A 407 30.96 -15.92 -46.98
N GLY A 408 29.95 -15.21 -46.45
CA GLY A 408 29.18 -14.22 -47.23
C GLY A 408 30.00 -12.98 -47.56
N LEU A 409 30.82 -12.51 -46.61
CA LEU A 409 31.66 -11.33 -46.77
C LEU A 409 32.66 -11.49 -47.92
N THR A 410 33.31 -12.65 -48.03
CA THR A 410 34.29 -12.90 -49.11
C THR A 410 33.65 -12.89 -50.50
N VAL A 411 32.43 -13.39 -50.65
CA VAL A 411 31.70 -13.40 -51.94
C VAL A 411 31.30 -11.99 -52.35
N VAL A 412 30.69 -11.22 -51.43
CA VAL A 412 30.25 -9.85 -51.70
C VAL A 412 31.44 -8.94 -52.01
N LEU A 413 32.53 -9.05 -51.25
CA LEU A 413 33.74 -8.26 -51.50
C LEU A 413 34.41 -8.59 -52.83
N ARG A 414 34.35 -9.86 -53.29
CA ARG A 414 34.84 -10.23 -54.62
C ARG A 414 34.03 -9.58 -55.73
N LEU A 415 32.70 -9.56 -55.60
CA LEU A 415 31.82 -8.89 -56.54
C LEU A 415 32.04 -7.38 -56.55
N LEU A 416 32.14 -6.76 -55.36
CA LEU A 416 32.40 -5.33 -55.22
C LEU A 416 33.75 -4.96 -55.80
N ALA A 417 34.83 -5.68 -55.48
CA ALA A 417 36.16 -5.39 -56.02
C ALA A 417 36.20 -5.50 -57.56
N SER A 418 35.53 -6.52 -58.11
CA SER A 418 35.40 -6.71 -59.56
C SER A 418 34.57 -5.59 -60.21
N HIS A 419 33.49 -5.16 -59.56
CA HIS A 419 32.65 -4.07 -60.07
C HIS A 419 33.29 -2.70 -59.91
N THR A 420 33.99 -2.40 -58.82
CA THR A 420 34.68 -1.13 -58.62
C THR A 420 35.74 -0.92 -59.69
N ILE A 421 36.49 -1.96 -60.04
CA ILE A 421 37.51 -1.90 -61.11
C ILE A 421 36.86 -1.92 -62.49
N GLY A 422 35.78 -2.68 -62.69
CA GLY A 422 34.99 -2.63 -63.93
C GLY A 422 34.34 -1.26 -64.19
N TRP A 423 33.89 -0.58 -63.14
CA TRP A 423 33.33 0.77 -63.21
C TRP A 423 34.43 1.81 -63.43
N TRP A 424 35.58 1.67 -62.76
CA TRP A 424 36.77 2.49 -63.00
C TRP A 424 37.27 2.35 -64.45
N ARG A 425 37.24 1.12 -65.00
CA ARG A 425 37.54 0.82 -66.42
C ARG A 425 36.55 1.50 -67.37
N LYS A 426 35.25 1.48 -67.07
CA LYS A 426 34.19 2.07 -67.92
C LYS A 426 34.27 3.60 -67.99
N ARG A 427 34.93 4.24 -67.01
CA ARG A 427 35.18 5.68 -67.00
C ARG A 427 36.47 6.09 -67.72
N SER A 428 37.34 5.14 -68.05
CA SER A 428 38.67 5.41 -68.61
C SER A 428 38.86 4.95 -70.08
N TYR A 429 37.80 4.48 -70.76
CA TYR A 429 37.86 4.05 -72.16
C TYR A 429 36.54 4.35 -72.90
N GLN A 430 36.55 5.28 -73.87
CA GLN A 430 35.53 5.42 -74.93
C GLN A 430 36.19 5.06 -76.27
N PRO A 431 35.55 4.20 -77.09
CA PRO A 431 35.08 4.70 -78.38
C PRO A 431 33.76 4.07 -78.87
N SER A 432 33.19 4.77 -79.86
CA SER A 432 31.95 4.59 -80.62
C SER A 432 32.06 3.66 -81.84
N HIS A 433 31.07 2.78 -82.08
CA HIS A 433 30.35 2.65 -83.37
C HIS A 433 29.19 1.62 -83.32
N LEU A 434 28.14 1.90 -84.11
CA LEU A 434 26.92 1.10 -84.36
C LEU A 434 27.17 -0.16 -85.22
N ILE A 435 26.31 -1.19 -85.09
CA ILE A 435 25.33 -1.64 -86.11
C ILE A 435 24.34 -2.65 -85.50
N ASN A 436 23.10 -2.51 -85.96
CA ASN A 436 21.86 -3.18 -85.63
C ASN A 436 21.74 -4.55 -86.33
N VAL A 437 21.23 -5.59 -85.66
CA VAL A 437 20.47 -6.67 -86.32
C VAL A 437 19.32 -7.07 -85.40
N ASN A 438 18.11 -6.73 -85.86
CA ASN A 438 16.86 -7.27 -85.33
C ASN A 438 16.80 -8.77 -85.62
N ALA A 439 16.67 -9.58 -84.56
CA ALA A 439 16.08 -10.91 -84.65
C ALA A 439 15.06 -11.04 -83.52
N SER A 440 13.84 -10.58 -83.76
CA SER A 440 12.68 -10.93 -82.95
C SER A 440 12.35 -12.41 -83.19
N ARG A 441 13.04 -13.29 -82.48
CA ARG A 441 12.63 -14.69 -82.28
C ARG A 441 11.77 -14.77 -81.02
N SER A 442 10.70 -15.58 -81.08
CA SER A 442 9.70 -15.66 -80.02
C SER A 442 10.30 -16.13 -78.68
N LEU A 443 9.82 -15.55 -77.59
CA LEU A 443 10.21 -15.82 -76.19
C LEU A 443 10.10 -17.32 -75.84
N THR A 444 9.19 -18.04 -76.49
CA THR A 444 8.92 -19.47 -76.28
C THR A 444 10.05 -20.38 -76.78
N GLU A 445 10.72 -20.04 -77.90
CA GLU A 445 11.88 -20.82 -78.37
C GLU A 445 13.15 -20.56 -77.55
N HIS A 446 13.32 -19.35 -77.03
CA HIS A 446 14.40 -19.04 -76.09
C HIS A 446 14.22 -19.81 -74.79
N ILE A 447 12.99 -19.90 -74.26
CA ILE A 447 12.74 -20.64 -73.02
C ILE A 447 13.01 -22.14 -73.22
N HIS A 448 12.60 -22.75 -74.34
CA HIS A 448 12.86 -24.17 -74.59
C HIS A 448 14.33 -24.50 -74.86
N THR A 449 15.04 -23.66 -75.62
CA THR A 449 16.48 -23.84 -75.87
C THR A 449 17.30 -23.57 -74.61
N LEU A 450 16.89 -22.59 -73.79
CA LEU A 450 17.47 -22.34 -72.48
C LEU A 450 17.20 -23.50 -71.51
N TRP A 451 16.00 -24.08 -71.51
CA TRP A 451 15.67 -25.25 -70.66
C TRP A 451 16.44 -26.50 -71.07
N SER A 452 16.56 -26.74 -72.38
CA SER A 452 17.38 -27.81 -72.96
C SER A 452 18.85 -27.65 -72.57
N TRP A 453 19.38 -26.44 -72.73
CA TRP A 453 20.75 -26.10 -72.35
C TRP A 453 20.99 -26.24 -70.85
N ILE A 454 20.06 -25.74 -70.01
CA ILE A 454 20.09 -25.91 -68.55
C ILE A 454 20.06 -27.40 -68.18
N ARG A 455 19.19 -28.20 -68.82
CA ARG A 455 19.08 -29.65 -68.56
C ARG A 455 20.37 -30.39 -68.90
N ILE A 456 21.02 -30.07 -70.01
CA ILE A 456 22.31 -30.66 -70.40
C ILE A 456 23.41 -30.21 -69.44
N GLN A 457 23.48 -28.92 -69.10
CA GLN A 457 24.45 -28.40 -68.15
C GLN A 457 24.28 -28.98 -66.74
N ILE A 458 23.05 -29.29 -66.30
CA ILE A 458 22.76 -29.97 -65.03
C ILE A 458 23.21 -31.44 -65.06
N ILE A 459 23.01 -32.14 -66.18
CA ILE A 459 23.41 -33.55 -66.34
C ILE A 459 24.94 -33.71 -66.39
N GLU A 460 25.63 -32.78 -67.05
CA GLU A 460 27.09 -32.75 -67.15
C GLU A 460 27.78 -31.97 -66.01
N PHE A 461 27.00 -31.41 -65.07
CA PHE A 461 27.51 -30.58 -63.99
C PHE A 461 28.45 -31.38 -63.09
N ASN A 462 29.72 -30.99 -63.10
CA ASN A 462 30.74 -31.55 -62.23
C ASN A 462 31.51 -30.39 -61.59
N LEU A 463 31.30 -30.20 -60.28
CA LEU A 463 31.90 -29.12 -59.50
C LEU A 463 33.36 -29.43 -59.10
N PHE A 464 33.78 -30.70 -59.20
CA PHE A 464 35.08 -31.22 -58.76
C PHE A 464 35.89 -31.78 -59.94
N LYS A 465 36.16 -30.95 -60.95
CA LYS A 465 37.01 -31.30 -62.09
C LYS A 465 38.49 -31.27 -61.68
N THR A 466 39.22 -32.36 -61.92
CA THR A 466 40.68 -32.44 -61.77
C THR A 466 41.33 -32.80 -63.12
N PRO A 467 42.60 -32.49 -63.38
CA PRO A 467 43.26 -32.83 -64.65
C PRO A 467 43.21 -34.33 -64.99
N ALA A 468 43.17 -35.19 -63.97
CA ALA A 468 43.05 -36.64 -64.12
C ALA A 468 41.67 -37.13 -64.57
N THR A 469 40.62 -36.30 -64.45
CA THR A 469 39.25 -36.63 -64.94
C THR A 469 39.13 -36.74 -66.45
N PHE A 470 40.15 -36.32 -67.22
CA PHE A 470 40.15 -36.43 -68.67
C PHE A 470 40.61 -37.81 -69.20
N HIS A 471 41.30 -38.61 -68.37
CA HIS A 471 41.93 -39.85 -68.83
C HIS A 471 41.40 -41.13 -68.17
N ASP A 472 40.61 -41.03 -67.09
CA ASP A 472 40.04 -42.19 -66.39
C ASP A 472 38.50 -42.10 -66.25
N PRO A 473 37.72 -43.02 -66.86
CA PRO A 473 36.26 -43.06 -66.73
C PRO A 473 35.77 -43.34 -65.30
N TYR A 474 36.59 -43.97 -64.44
CA TYR A 474 36.27 -44.18 -63.03
C TYR A 474 36.39 -42.87 -62.21
N GLU A 475 37.38 -42.02 -62.50
CA GLU A 475 37.49 -40.71 -61.86
C GLU A 475 36.36 -39.74 -62.27
N LEU A 476 35.92 -39.80 -63.53
CA LEU A 476 34.84 -38.95 -64.02
C LEU A 476 33.49 -39.28 -63.35
N THR A 477 33.20 -40.56 -63.14
CA THR A 477 31.97 -41.03 -62.46
C THR A 477 32.01 -40.71 -60.96
N SER A 478 33.16 -40.90 -60.30
CA SER A 478 33.36 -40.54 -58.89
C SER A 478 33.16 -39.04 -58.63
N SER A 479 33.70 -38.17 -59.48
CA SER A 479 33.55 -36.71 -59.34
C SER A 479 32.10 -36.23 -59.61
N ARG A 480 31.36 -36.90 -60.50
CA ARG A 480 29.92 -36.64 -60.73
C ARG A 480 29.07 -37.06 -59.53
N ILE A 481 29.32 -38.23 -58.95
CA ILE A 481 28.63 -38.71 -57.73
C ILE A 481 28.91 -37.77 -56.56
N THR A 482 30.16 -37.35 -56.40
CA THR A 482 30.59 -36.37 -55.40
C THR A 482 29.83 -35.05 -55.54
N THR A 483 29.69 -34.53 -56.77
CA THR A 483 28.94 -33.31 -57.04
C THR A 483 27.46 -33.44 -56.65
N ARG A 484 26.84 -34.61 -56.90
CA ARG A 484 25.44 -34.88 -56.54
C ARG A 484 25.23 -35.00 -55.04
N ILE A 485 26.11 -35.71 -54.33
CA ILE A 485 26.08 -35.82 -52.87
C ILE A 485 26.28 -34.44 -52.23
N TYR A 486 27.23 -33.66 -52.73
CA TYR A 486 27.45 -32.28 -52.29
C TYR A 486 26.18 -31.43 -52.40
N LEU A 487 25.53 -31.45 -53.57
CA LEU A 487 24.31 -30.66 -53.80
C LEU A 487 23.14 -31.12 -52.93
N LEU A 488 22.97 -32.43 -52.72
CA LEU A 488 21.92 -32.99 -51.88
C LEU A 488 22.12 -32.64 -50.40
N VAL A 489 23.34 -32.78 -49.90
CA VAL A 489 23.69 -32.43 -48.51
C VAL A 489 23.56 -30.92 -48.29
N LEU A 490 24.01 -30.10 -49.23
CA LEU A 490 23.86 -28.66 -49.18
C LEU A 490 22.38 -28.25 -49.20
N PHE A 491 21.56 -28.87 -50.04
CA PHE A 491 20.12 -28.60 -50.09
C PHE A 491 19.44 -28.94 -48.76
N LEU A 492 19.60 -30.17 -48.25
CA LEU A 492 18.99 -30.63 -47.00
C LEU A 492 19.38 -29.75 -45.81
N SER A 493 20.67 -29.44 -45.68
CA SER A 493 21.17 -28.59 -44.60
C SER A 493 20.70 -27.14 -44.71
N SER A 494 20.54 -26.62 -45.93
CA SER A 494 19.94 -25.30 -46.17
C SER A 494 18.46 -25.28 -45.80
N THR A 495 17.70 -26.33 -46.13
CA THR A 495 16.28 -26.43 -45.76
C THR A 495 16.09 -26.47 -44.25
N ILE A 496 16.90 -27.26 -43.54
CA ILE A 496 16.89 -27.33 -42.07
C ILE A 496 17.20 -25.96 -41.47
N LEU A 497 18.19 -25.25 -42.03
CA LEU A 497 18.58 -23.92 -41.56
C LEU A 497 17.48 -22.87 -41.78
N VAL A 498 16.78 -22.91 -42.91
CA VAL A 498 15.62 -22.04 -43.20
C VAL A 498 14.50 -22.27 -42.19
N ILE A 499 14.20 -23.53 -41.88
CA ILE A 499 13.16 -23.87 -40.89
C ILE A 499 13.58 -23.36 -39.50
N TYR A 500 14.80 -23.67 -39.07
CA TYR A 500 15.30 -23.26 -37.75
C TYR A 500 15.35 -21.73 -37.58
N THR A 501 15.84 -21.01 -38.58
CA THR A 501 15.93 -19.54 -38.54
C THR A 501 14.57 -18.86 -38.68
N GLY A 502 13.62 -19.45 -39.41
CA GLY A 502 12.26 -18.95 -39.55
C GLY A 502 11.36 -19.19 -38.33
N SER A 503 11.66 -20.22 -37.53
CA SER A 503 10.92 -20.54 -36.30
C SER A 503 11.40 -19.77 -35.06
N ASN A 504 12.58 -19.17 -35.09
CA ASN A 504 13.08 -18.37 -33.97
C ASN A 504 12.37 -17.01 -33.91
N VAL A 505 11.90 -16.68 -32.71
CA VAL A 505 11.16 -15.44 -32.44
C VAL A 505 12.05 -14.48 -31.66
N ASP A 506 12.21 -13.26 -32.18
CA ASP A 506 12.97 -12.23 -31.48
C ASP A 506 12.11 -11.60 -30.40
N LYS A 507 12.63 -11.60 -29.17
CA LYS A 507 12.06 -10.85 -28.04
C LYS A 507 12.85 -9.56 -27.88
N ARG A 508 12.21 -8.41 -28.10
CA ARG A 508 12.82 -7.11 -27.83
C ARG A 508 12.11 -6.44 -26.66
N ILE A 509 12.87 -6.03 -25.65
CA ILE A 509 12.35 -5.18 -24.57
C ILE A 509 12.45 -3.74 -25.05
N ILE A 510 11.33 -3.03 -25.10
CA ILE A 510 11.28 -1.60 -25.42
C ILE A 510 11.11 -0.85 -24.11
N ASN A 511 12.03 0.06 -23.82
CA ASN A 511 12.01 0.92 -22.64
C ASN A 511 11.52 2.31 -23.00
N ILE A 512 10.55 2.81 -22.25
CA ILE A 512 9.99 4.16 -22.38
C ILE A 512 10.28 4.89 -21.09
N LYS A 513 11.02 6.00 -21.20
CA LYS A 513 11.33 6.88 -20.08
C LYS A 513 10.19 7.87 -19.87
N ASN A 514 9.78 8.05 -18.62
CA ASN A 514 8.73 8.98 -18.18
C ASN A 514 7.47 8.97 -19.07
N PRO A 515 6.78 7.83 -19.19
CA PRO A 515 5.56 7.75 -19.99
C PRO A 515 4.45 8.60 -19.36
N SER A 516 3.74 9.36 -20.19
CA SER A 516 2.49 9.99 -19.76
C SER A 516 1.38 8.95 -19.58
N LYS A 517 0.34 9.29 -18.81
CA LYS A 517 -0.83 8.43 -18.60
C LYS A 517 -1.42 7.91 -19.92
N ILE A 518 -1.62 8.80 -20.90
CA ILE A 518 -2.16 8.45 -22.22
C ILE A 518 -1.27 7.43 -22.93
N VAL A 519 0.05 7.60 -22.84
CA VAL A 519 1.01 6.65 -23.43
C VAL A 519 0.91 5.29 -22.72
N TYR A 520 0.85 5.27 -21.39
CA TYR A 520 0.65 4.05 -20.61
C TYR A 520 -0.63 3.31 -21.01
N GLU A 521 -1.78 3.99 -21.03
CA GLU A 521 -3.08 3.37 -21.35
C GLU A 521 -3.10 2.77 -22.77
N ASN A 522 -2.52 3.47 -23.74
CA ASN A 522 -2.40 2.99 -25.11
C ASN A 522 -1.51 1.74 -25.19
N LEU A 523 -0.41 1.71 -24.44
CA LEU A 523 0.47 0.55 -24.36
C LEU A 523 -0.20 -0.62 -23.65
N PHE A 524 -0.94 -0.36 -22.57
CA PHE A 524 -1.63 -1.38 -21.81
C PHE A 524 -2.72 -2.05 -22.65
N LYS A 525 -3.50 -1.28 -23.42
CA LYS A 525 -4.44 -1.81 -24.41
C LYS A 525 -3.78 -2.72 -25.45
N LYS A 526 -2.55 -2.41 -25.86
CA LYS A 526 -1.84 -3.12 -26.93
C LYS A 526 -1.01 -4.30 -26.44
N PHE A 527 -0.49 -4.24 -25.21
CA PHE A 527 0.45 -5.20 -24.62
C PHE A 527 0.13 -5.55 -23.16
N PRO A 528 -1.11 -5.96 -22.83
CA PRO A 528 -1.56 -6.08 -21.44
C PRO A 528 -0.74 -7.12 -20.64
N LEU A 529 -0.29 -8.18 -21.30
CA LEU A 529 0.42 -9.29 -20.64
C LEU A 529 1.92 -9.06 -20.43
N THR A 530 2.50 -8.04 -21.06
CA THR A 530 3.96 -7.85 -21.08
C THR A 530 4.41 -6.46 -20.66
N LEU A 531 3.50 -5.50 -20.55
CA LEU A 531 3.79 -4.15 -20.09
C LEU A 531 4.09 -4.16 -18.58
N LYS A 532 5.28 -3.70 -18.22
CA LYS A 532 5.75 -3.52 -16.84
C LYS A 532 6.11 -2.06 -16.64
N CYS A 533 5.38 -1.40 -15.74
CA CYS A 533 5.56 0.01 -15.39
C CYS A 533 5.68 0.14 -13.87
N PRO A 534 6.86 -0.14 -13.30
CA PRO A 534 7.06 0.04 -11.87
C PRO A 534 6.85 1.50 -11.47
N CYS A 535 6.08 1.71 -10.41
CA CYS A 535 5.99 3.01 -9.76
C CYS A 535 7.37 3.39 -9.17
N ASN A 536 7.73 4.67 -9.26
CA ASN A 536 8.90 5.23 -8.60
C ASN A 536 8.67 5.41 -7.10
N GLN A 537 7.41 5.61 -6.67
CA GLN A 537 7.00 5.54 -5.27
C GLN A 537 6.53 4.12 -4.95
N ILE A 538 7.08 3.55 -3.89
CA ILE A 538 6.83 2.16 -3.46
C ILE A 538 5.62 2.09 -2.53
N VAL A 539 5.33 3.20 -1.85
CA VAL A 539 4.14 3.41 -1.03
C VAL A 539 3.42 4.63 -1.58
N ILE A 540 2.17 4.43 -2.00
CA ILE A 540 1.25 5.50 -2.35
C ILE A 540 0.13 5.42 -1.31
N PRO A 541 0.05 6.36 -0.36
CA PRO A 541 -0.97 6.30 0.67
C PRO A 541 -2.36 6.36 0.03
N TYR A 542 -3.29 5.48 0.41
CA TYR A 542 -4.61 5.46 -0.22
C TYR A 542 -5.33 6.81 -0.17
N GLY A 543 -5.21 7.56 0.94
CA GLY A 543 -5.76 8.91 1.08
C GLY A 543 -5.24 9.94 0.07
N SER A 544 -4.23 9.59 -0.72
CA SER A 544 -3.62 10.47 -1.73
C SER A 544 -4.27 10.36 -3.11
N PHE A 545 -5.11 9.34 -3.34
CA PHE A 545 -5.83 9.12 -4.59
C PHE A 545 -7.21 8.47 -4.42
N ILE A 546 -7.53 7.96 -3.24
CA ILE A 546 -8.87 7.53 -2.83
C ILE A 546 -9.32 8.53 -1.77
N SER A 547 -10.47 9.15 -2.00
CA SER A 547 -11.16 9.94 -1.00
C SER A 547 -12.55 9.36 -0.78
N PHE A 548 -12.89 9.15 0.49
CA PHE A 548 -14.24 8.81 0.89
C PHE A 548 -14.92 10.10 1.34
N SER A 549 -16.09 10.36 0.78
CA SER A 549 -16.92 11.53 1.11
C SER A 549 -18.35 11.02 1.31
N PRO A 550 -18.65 10.39 2.45
CA PRO A 550 -20.00 9.92 2.71
C PRO A 550 -20.91 11.14 2.83
N GLU A 551 -22.10 11.00 2.27
CA GLU A 551 -23.17 11.94 2.53
C GLU A 551 -23.89 11.45 3.78
N TYR A 552 -23.83 12.25 4.85
CA TYR A 552 -24.53 11.95 6.11
C TYR A 552 -25.99 12.38 6.03
N HIS A 553 -26.79 11.84 6.94
CA HIS A 553 -28.19 12.17 7.09
C HIS A 553 -28.36 13.70 7.20
N PRO A 554 -29.32 14.31 6.48
CA PRO A 554 -29.47 15.77 6.40
C PRO A 554 -29.51 16.49 7.75
N VAL A 555 -29.98 15.80 8.81
CA VAL A 555 -30.00 16.33 10.18
C VAL A 555 -28.62 16.71 10.71
N CYS A 556 -27.57 15.95 10.38
CA CYS A 556 -26.21 16.18 10.89
C CYS A 556 -25.52 17.40 10.27
N SER A 557 -26.05 17.93 9.17
CA SER A 557 -25.62 19.18 8.54
C SER A 557 -26.65 20.31 8.68
N SER A 558 -27.74 20.06 9.41
CA SER A 558 -28.83 21.02 9.58
C SER A 558 -28.60 21.98 10.75
N LEU A 559 -29.39 23.05 10.82
CA LEU A 559 -29.41 23.94 11.98
C LEU A 559 -29.96 23.24 13.24
N PHE A 560 -30.65 22.09 13.13
CA PHE A 560 -31.20 21.37 14.29
C PHE A 560 -30.13 20.78 15.23
N VAL A 561 -28.86 20.72 14.80
CA VAL A 561 -27.73 20.31 15.65
C VAL A 561 -26.81 21.48 16.01
N SER A 562 -27.20 22.71 15.66
CA SER A 562 -26.43 23.92 15.97
C SER A 562 -26.69 24.43 17.39
N ASP A 563 -25.69 25.12 17.96
CA ASP A 563 -25.83 25.79 19.25
C ASP A 563 -26.97 26.82 19.24
N GLU A 564 -27.19 27.50 18.12
CA GLU A 564 -28.24 28.51 17.95
C GLU A 564 -29.65 27.90 18.13
N TRP A 565 -29.92 26.75 17.49
CA TRP A 565 -31.16 26.02 17.70
C TRP A 565 -31.28 25.44 19.11
N ILE A 566 -30.22 24.81 19.62
CA ILE A 566 -30.23 24.22 20.96
C ILE A 566 -30.50 25.30 22.02
N LEU A 567 -29.98 26.51 21.84
CA LEU A 567 -30.25 27.64 22.72
C LEU A 567 -31.65 28.19 22.53
N SER A 568 -32.17 28.26 21.29
CA SER A 568 -33.50 28.81 21.03
C SER A 568 -34.60 27.94 21.64
N THR A 569 -34.44 26.62 21.65
CA THR A 569 -35.38 25.69 22.30
C THR A 569 -35.50 25.86 23.82
N ARG A 570 -34.63 26.65 24.46
CA ARG A 570 -34.75 27.00 25.88
C ARG A 570 -35.83 28.06 26.04
N GLY A 571 -37.01 27.66 26.49
CA GLY A 571 -38.14 28.58 26.68
C GLY A 571 -37.83 29.82 27.53
N ARG A 572 -38.67 30.86 27.37
CA ARG A 572 -38.49 32.23 27.92
C ARG A 572 -38.49 32.34 29.45
N TYR A 573 -38.84 31.28 30.18
CA TYR A 573 -38.91 31.26 31.64
C TYR A 573 -38.16 30.06 32.22
N PRO A 574 -37.08 30.28 33.00
CA PRO A 574 -36.59 29.25 33.88
C PRO A 574 -37.59 29.14 35.05
N LEU A 575 -38.06 27.91 35.32
CA LEU A 575 -38.76 27.51 36.56
C LEU A 575 -40.30 27.68 36.54
N ALA A 576 -41.01 26.67 36.04
CA ALA A 576 -42.31 26.28 36.59
C ALA A 576 -42.32 24.78 36.84
N ILE A 577 -42.65 24.40 38.07
CA ILE A 577 -42.38 23.11 38.71
C ILE A 577 -43.55 22.17 38.48
N TYR A 578 -43.61 21.50 37.33
CA TYR A 578 -44.54 20.39 37.11
C TYR A 578 -43.87 19.27 36.32
N PRO A 579 -44.17 17.98 36.61
CA PRO A 579 -43.57 16.80 35.95
C PRO A 579 -44.17 16.56 34.55
N THR A 580 -44.37 17.62 33.77
CA THR A 580 -44.99 17.55 32.45
C THR A 580 -43.93 17.45 31.36
N VAL A 581 -44.16 16.55 30.40
CA VAL A 581 -43.29 16.24 29.25
C VAL A 581 -43.31 17.38 28.22
N LYS A 582 -42.83 18.55 28.62
CA LYS A 582 -42.83 19.76 27.80
C LYS A 582 -41.62 19.78 26.88
N PHE A 583 -41.88 20.08 25.61
CA PHE A 583 -40.83 20.19 24.60
C PHE A 583 -39.73 21.19 25.00
N GLU A 584 -40.06 22.34 25.57
CA GLU A 584 -39.10 23.39 25.93
C GLU A 584 -38.09 22.95 27.02
N GLU A 585 -38.45 21.93 27.81
CA GLU A 585 -37.58 21.39 28.85
C GLU A 585 -36.68 20.26 28.34
N SER A 586 -37.16 19.44 27.41
CA SER A 586 -36.45 18.26 26.89
C SER A 586 -35.66 18.55 25.61
N ALA A 587 -36.14 19.47 24.77
CA ALA A 587 -35.58 19.73 23.45
C ALA A 587 -34.09 20.14 23.46
N PRO A 588 -33.60 21.05 24.33
CA PRO A 588 -32.18 21.39 24.35
C PRO A 588 -31.28 20.17 24.56
N TYR A 589 -31.70 19.22 25.39
CA TYR A 589 -30.94 18.01 25.70
C TYR A 589 -31.06 16.95 24.61
N PHE A 590 -32.25 16.84 24.00
CA PHE A 590 -32.50 15.98 22.86
C PHE A 590 -31.57 16.36 21.70
N PHE A 591 -31.61 17.62 21.27
CA PHE A 591 -30.82 18.10 20.14
C PHE A 591 -29.32 18.15 20.43
N ASN A 592 -28.91 18.43 21.67
CA ASN A 592 -27.50 18.33 22.06
C ASN A 592 -26.99 16.88 21.99
N THR A 593 -27.82 15.90 22.40
CA THR A 593 -27.49 14.48 22.29
C THR A 593 -27.41 14.05 20.83
N LEU A 594 -28.37 14.48 20.00
CA LEU A 594 -28.36 14.22 18.56
C LEU A 594 -27.13 14.84 17.86
N ALA A 595 -26.78 16.08 18.20
CA ALA A 595 -25.57 16.75 17.71
C ALA A 595 -24.29 15.98 18.07
N THR A 596 -24.24 15.48 19.31
CA THR A 596 -23.12 14.64 19.79
C THR A 596 -23.02 13.34 19.00
N LEU A 597 -24.15 12.67 18.72
CA LEU A 597 -24.17 11.44 17.91
C LEU A 597 -23.69 11.72 16.47
N CYS A 598 -24.17 12.80 15.84
CA CYS A 598 -23.72 13.22 14.52
C CYS A 598 -22.20 13.49 14.47
N SER A 599 -21.66 14.22 15.45
CA SER A 599 -20.22 14.51 15.54
C SER A 599 -19.41 13.22 15.76
N LEU A 600 -19.87 12.34 16.65
CA LEU A 600 -19.23 11.06 16.92
C LEU A 600 -19.10 10.21 15.65
N ILE A 601 -20.18 10.07 14.92
CA ILE A 601 -20.23 9.30 13.66
C ILE A 601 -19.27 9.90 12.63
N GLN A 602 -19.31 11.23 12.43
CA GLN A 602 -18.45 11.90 11.45
C GLN A 602 -16.96 11.71 11.76
N ASN A 603 -16.59 11.85 13.04
CA ASN A 603 -15.22 11.66 13.50
C ASN A 603 -14.79 10.18 13.41
N THR A 604 -15.68 9.25 13.75
CA THR A 604 -15.43 7.81 13.67
C THR A 604 -15.28 7.37 12.21
N PHE A 605 -16.08 7.91 11.30
CA PHE A 605 -16.00 7.57 9.87
C PHE A 605 -14.73 8.11 9.20
N MET A 606 -14.39 9.39 9.40
CA MET A 606 -13.18 10.02 8.81
C MET A 606 -11.92 9.20 9.07
N PHE A 607 -12.01 8.41 10.13
CA PHE A 607 -11.00 7.58 10.66
C PHE A 607 -11.12 6.09 10.24
N LEU A 608 -12.31 5.49 10.28
CA LEU A 608 -12.59 4.14 9.76
C LEU A 608 -12.40 4.04 8.24
N ALA A 609 -12.59 5.14 7.51
CA ALA A 609 -12.24 5.24 6.09
C ALA A 609 -10.75 4.96 5.81
N ASN A 610 -9.90 4.93 6.85
CA ASN A 610 -8.49 4.53 6.79
C ASN A 610 -8.20 3.13 7.38
N TYR A 611 -9.15 2.43 8.02
CA TYR A 611 -9.02 1.00 8.37
C TYR A 611 -10.36 0.34 8.77
N ASN A 612 -10.52 -0.93 8.39
CA ASN A 612 -11.65 -1.80 8.75
C ASN A 612 -11.37 -2.51 10.10
N THR A 613 -12.10 -2.18 11.17
CA THR A 613 -12.40 -3.14 12.27
C THR A 613 -13.73 -2.81 12.96
N GLN A 614 -14.43 -3.85 13.44
CA GLN A 614 -15.64 -3.79 14.27
C GLN A 614 -15.27 -3.86 15.75
N PHE A 615 -15.87 -3.01 16.57
CA PHE A 615 -15.71 -3.01 18.04
C PHE A 615 -16.96 -3.59 18.71
N SER A 616 -16.77 -4.41 19.76
CA SER A 616 -17.85 -4.91 20.62
C SER A 616 -17.63 -4.47 22.07
N ILE A 617 -18.67 -3.91 22.70
CA ILE A 617 -18.65 -3.44 24.09
C ILE A 617 -19.08 -4.59 25.04
N PRO A 618 -18.42 -4.81 26.19
CA PRO A 618 -18.86 -5.81 27.15
C PRO A 618 -20.04 -5.33 28.01
N HIS A 619 -21.02 -6.21 28.20
CA HIS A 619 -22.11 -6.08 29.16
C HIS A 619 -21.59 -6.35 30.59
N VAL A 620 -21.80 -5.44 31.52
CA VAL A 620 -21.57 -5.66 32.96
C VAL A 620 -22.91 -5.85 33.65
N ASN A 621 -23.11 -7.04 34.22
CA ASN A 621 -24.22 -7.33 35.13
C ASN A 621 -23.76 -7.07 36.56
N ASN A 622 -24.52 -6.29 37.32
CA ASN A 622 -24.40 -6.25 38.77
C ASN A 622 -25.77 -6.52 39.39
N ASN A 623 -25.86 -7.66 40.08
CA ASN A 623 -26.84 -7.90 41.13
C ASN A 623 -26.18 -7.52 42.45
N ASP A 624 -26.71 -6.53 43.16
CA ASP A 624 -26.81 -6.56 44.61
C ASP A 624 -27.73 -5.43 45.11
N THR A 625 -28.51 -5.78 46.13
CA THR A 625 -29.66 -5.04 46.65
C THR A 625 -29.26 -4.12 47.80
N HIS A 626 -29.48 -2.81 47.70
CA HIS A 626 -29.57 -1.94 48.89
C HIS A 626 -30.49 -0.72 48.71
N ILE A 627 -31.49 -0.68 49.60
CA ILE A 627 -32.22 0.43 50.26
C ILE A 627 -32.56 1.67 49.40
N GLU A 628 -33.84 1.74 49.02
CA GLU A 628 -34.47 2.85 48.30
C GLU A 628 -34.66 4.10 49.16
N PHE A 629 -34.10 5.22 48.71
CA PHE A 629 -34.65 6.55 49.01
C PHE A 629 -35.61 6.93 47.88
N SER A 630 -36.92 6.95 48.18
CA SER A 630 -37.94 7.32 47.21
C SER A 630 -37.99 8.85 47.03
N SER A 631 -37.18 9.39 46.13
CA SER A 631 -37.73 10.42 45.25
C SER A 631 -38.78 9.73 44.40
N LEU A 632 -40.00 10.28 44.27
CA LEU A 632 -41.02 9.69 43.39
C LEU A 632 -40.36 9.39 42.03
N PRO A 633 -40.31 8.12 41.60
CA PRO A 633 -39.69 7.77 40.34
C PRO A 633 -40.36 8.56 39.22
N MET A 634 -39.63 8.92 38.17
CA MET A 634 -40.26 9.46 36.98
C MET A 634 -41.24 8.39 36.46
N ILE A 635 -42.53 8.65 36.67
CA ILE A 635 -43.61 7.80 36.17
C ILE A 635 -44.05 8.43 34.85
N ILE A 636 -43.75 7.74 33.77
CA ILE A 636 -44.09 8.12 32.41
C ILE A 636 -45.28 7.25 32.00
N ASP A 637 -46.48 7.82 31.89
CA ASP A 637 -47.72 7.09 31.54
C ASP A 637 -47.94 5.78 32.34
N ASN A 638 -47.92 5.91 33.68
CA ASN A 638 -48.02 4.78 34.63
C ASN A 638 -46.88 3.74 34.54
N CYS A 639 -45.83 4.02 33.76
CA CYS A 639 -44.61 3.22 33.71
C CYS A 639 -43.53 3.89 34.58
N SER A 640 -43.05 3.18 35.60
CA SER A 640 -42.01 3.68 36.50
C SER A 640 -40.63 3.41 35.91
N CYS A 641 -39.84 4.47 35.71
CA CYS A 641 -38.47 4.38 35.24
C CYS A 641 -37.50 3.65 36.19
N VAL A 642 -37.93 3.38 37.42
CA VAL A 642 -37.18 2.53 38.36
C VAL A 642 -37.40 1.04 38.08
N ILE A 643 -38.57 0.69 37.53
CA ILE A 643 -38.98 -0.71 37.31
C ILE A 643 -38.70 -1.13 35.86
N ASN A 644 -38.91 -0.23 34.90
CA ASN A 644 -38.72 -0.48 33.48
C ASN A 644 -38.01 0.73 32.84
N ASN A 645 -36.89 0.51 32.15
CA ASN A 645 -36.18 1.58 31.45
C ASN A 645 -36.77 1.90 30.07
N GLU A 646 -37.70 1.07 29.57
CA GLU A 646 -38.41 1.25 28.29
C GLU A 646 -39.62 2.19 28.42
N CYS A 647 -39.85 2.80 29.59
CA CYS A 647 -40.94 3.75 29.73
C CYS A 647 -40.70 4.95 28.82
N LYS A 648 -41.70 5.29 28.01
CA LYS A 648 -41.64 6.43 27.10
C LYS A 648 -42.99 7.11 26.94
N LYS A 649 -42.93 8.40 26.60
CA LYS A 649 -44.11 9.22 26.31
C LYS A 649 -43.79 10.22 25.22
N SER A 650 -44.77 10.48 24.38
CA SER A 650 -44.66 11.47 23.32
C SER A 650 -44.48 12.88 23.88
N ILE A 651 -43.60 13.66 23.26
CA ILE A 651 -43.31 15.03 23.65
C ILE A 651 -44.38 15.95 23.06
N GLY A 652 -44.90 16.84 23.90
CA GLY A 652 -45.95 17.77 23.51
C GLY A 652 -45.64 19.22 23.87
N LEU A 653 -46.36 20.11 23.21
CA LEU A 653 -46.51 21.53 23.53
C LEU A 653 -47.76 21.69 24.37
N TYR A 654 -47.64 22.42 25.48
CA TYR A 654 -48.70 22.56 26.47
C TYR A 654 -49.04 24.03 26.70
N SER A 655 -50.32 24.31 26.95
CA SER A 655 -50.76 25.66 27.33
C SER A 655 -50.12 26.11 28.63
N TYR A 656 -49.65 27.35 28.66
CA TYR A 656 -49.03 27.93 29.85
C TYR A 656 -50.03 28.05 31.00
N ASP A 657 -51.28 28.41 30.70
CA ASP A 657 -52.30 28.73 31.71
C ASP A 657 -52.95 27.46 32.30
N ASP A 658 -53.32 26.49 31.45
CA ASP A 658 -54.14 25.34 31.87
C ASP A 658 -53.43 23.98 31.78
N GLN A 659 -52.15 23.95 31.37
CA GLN A 659 -51.38 22.71 31.14
C GLN A 659 -52.05 21.68 30.21
N GLN A 660 -53.00 22.10 29.38
CA GLN A 660 -53.60 21.23 28.37
C GLN A 660 -52.61 21.00 27.22
N LEU A 661 -52.55 19.77 26.73
CA LEU A 661 -51.80 19.40 25.54
C LEU A 661 -52.38 20.15 24.35
N ILE A 662 -51.59 21.02 23.73
CA ILE A 662 -51.99 21.78 22.54
C ILE A 662 -51.62 21.02 21.28
N PHE A 663 -50.41 20.48 21.26
CA PHE A 663 -49.88 19.78 20.10
C PHE A 663 -48.93 18.68 20.54
N GLU A 664 -49.14 17.47 20.06
CA GLU A 664 -48.22 16.36 20.25
C GLU A 664 -47.27 16.31 19.05
N ILE A 665 -45.96 16.29 19.31
CA ILE A 665 -44.97 16.27 18.24
C ILE A 665 -44.85 14.83 17.74
N PRO A 666 -45.19 14.54 16.47
CA PRO A 666 -45.21 13.19 15.96
C PRO A 666 -43.89 12.46 16.15
N ASN A 667 -43.95 11.28 16.75
CA ASN A 667 -42.84 10.36 16.95
C ASN A 667 -41.60 10.95 17.65
N LEU A 668 -41.77 12.00 18.45
CA LEU A 668 -40.74 12.54 19.32
C LEU A 668 -41.04 12.12 20.76
N TYR A 669 -40.13 11.40 21.41
CA TYR A 669 -40.36 10.77 22.71
C TYR A 669 -39.39 11.26 23.78
N ILE A 670 -39.90 11.38 25.00
CA ILE A 670 -39.08 11.30 26.21
C ILE A 670 -39.09 9.85 26.70
N SER A 671 -37.98 9.43 27.29
CA SER A 671 -37.84 8.13 27.93
C SER A 671 -37.18 8.29 29.30
N CYS A 672 -36.93 7.18 30.00
CA CYS A 672 -36.21 7.16 31.27
C CYS A 672 -34.80 7.73 31.18
N SER A 673 -34.21 7.73 29.98
CA SER A 673 -33.02 8.50 29.66
C SER A 673 -33.24 9.31 28.37
N ILE A 674 -32.56 10.44 28.25
CA ILE A 674 -32.62 11.29 27.05
C ILE A 674 -32.02 10.58 25.86
N ILE A 675 -30.95 9.82 26.04
CA ILE A 675 -30.37 9.04 24.93
C ILE A 675 -31.36 7.98 24.42
N GLN A 676 -32.06 7.27 25.30
CA GLN A 676 -33.09 6.32 24.88
C GLN A 676 -34.25 7.04 24.18
N GLY A 677 -34.69 8.19 24.71
CA GLY A 677 -35.70 9.02 24.08
C GLY A 677 -35.30 9.47 22.67
N VAL A 678 -34.05 9.89 22.48
CA VAL A 678 -33.48 10.22 21.16
C VAL A 678 -33.51 9.00 20.24
N LEU A 679 -32.98 7.86 20.68
CA LEU A 679 -32.88 6.64 19.87
C LEU A 679 -34.24 6.08 19.43
N GLU A 680 -35.26 6.23 20.27
CA GLU A 680 -36.63 5.80 19.99
C GLU A 680 -37.45 6.81 19.19
N SER A 681 -36.99 8.07 19.13
CA SER A 681 -37.64 9.14 18.37
C SER A 681 -37.32 9.07 16.89
N SER A 682 -38.20 9.62 16.08
CA SER A 682 -37.95 9.95 14.67
C SER A 682 -37.83 11.46 14.48
N LEU A 683 -37.50 11.87 13.25
CA LEU A 683 -37.41 13.28 12.86
C LEU A 683 -38.63 13.72 12.04
N GLU A 684 -39.74 12.98 12.08
CA GLU A 684 -40.92 13.17 11.22
C GLU A 684 -41.41 14.62 11.19
N CYS A 685 -41.57 15.24 12.36
CA CYS A 685 -42.00 16.64 12.46
C CYS A 685 -41.07 17.60 11.71
N PHE A 686 -39.77 17.33 11.69
CA PHE A 686 -38.76 18.20 11.09
C PHE A 686 -38.68 18.08 9.56
N PHE A 687 -39.39 17.12 8.95
CA PHE A 687 -39.63 17.06 7.50
C PHE A 687 -40.94 17.75 7.08
N SER A 688 -41.76 18.19 8.03
CA SER A 688 -43.08 18.78 7.78
C SER A 688 -43.10 20.27 8.14
N GLN A 689 -43.28 21.15 7.14
CA GLN A 689 -43.32 22.60 7.38
C GLN A 689 -44.42 22.97 8.37
N SER A 690 -45.61 22.39 8.23
CA SER A 690 -46.72 22.69 9.15
C SER A 690 -46.44 22.25 10.58
N CYS A 691 -45.69 21.16 10.78
CA CYS A 691 -45.29 20.73 12.13
C CYS A 691 -44.21 21.66 12.71
N LEU A 692 -43.19 21.97 11.91
CA LEU A 692 -42.11 22.86 12.32
C LEU A 692 -42.59 24.28 12.62
N ASP A 693 -43.54 24.81 11.84
CA ASP A 693 -44.14 26.14 12.08
C ASP A 693 -44.82 26.20 13.45
N ILE A 694 -45.53 25.14 13.84
CA ILE A 694 -46.15 25.04 15.17
C ILE A 694 -45.06 25.03 16.24
N VAL A 695 -44.03 24.19 16.09
CA VAL A 695 -42.92 24.10 17.05
C VAL A 695 -42.19 25.45 17.18
N GLN A 696 -41.87 26.12 16.08
CA GLN A 696 -41.21 27.44 16.07
C GLN A 696 -42.09 28.52 16.69
N TRP A 697 -43.41 28.48 16.47
CA TRP A 697 -44.34 29.43 17.08
C TRP A 697 -44.33 29.36 18.62
N TYR A 698 -44.16 28.18 19.20
CA TYR A 698 -44.13 28.00 20.66
C TYR A 698 -42.76 28.32 21.29
N ILE A 699 -41.66 28.14 20.55
CA ILE A 699 -40.30 28.30 21.10
C ILE A 699 -39.93 29.78 21.36
N ILE A 700 -40.60 30.76 20.76
CA ILE A 700 -40.35 32.23 20.79
C ILE A 700 -39.05 32.64 21.53
N SER A 701 -37.93 32.34 20.86
CA SER A 701 -36.64 32.97 21.11
C SER A 701 -36.77 34.48 20.86
N THR A 702 -36.01 35.30 21.58
CA THR A 702 -35.94 36.76 21.37
C THR A 702 -35.37 37.14 19.99
N GLU A 703 -34.85 36.17 19.24
CA GLU A 703 -34.40 36.29 17.85
C GLU A 703 -35.14 35.26 17.00
N SER A 704 -35.81 35.70 15.93
CA SER A 704 -36.50 34.80 14.98
C SER A 704 -35.45 34.06 14.13
N ILE A 705 -35.13 32.84 14.51
CA ILE A 705 -34.23 31.99 13.74
C ILE A 705 -35.08 31.29 12.69
N GLU A 706 -34.92 31.67 11.42
CA GLU A 706 -35.55 30.97 10.30
C GLU A 706 -34.80 29.66 10.06
N ILE A 707 -35.37 28.54 10.54
CA ILE A 707 -34.79 27.21 10.32
C ILE A 707 -35.58 26.46 9.24
N PRO A 708 -34.93 26.03 8.14
CA PRO A 708 -35.59 25.25 7.10
C PRO A 708 -35.87 23.83 7.56
N ILE A 709 -36.95 23.23 7.04
CA ILE A 709 -37.23 21.80 7.21
C ILE A 709 -36.14 20.92 6.60
N LEU A 710 -36.04 19.69 7.09
CA LEU A 710 -35.27 18.63 6.45
C LEU A 710 -35.95 18.26 5.12
N ASN A 711 -35.14 17.99 4.10
CA ASN A 711 -35.64 17.61 2.78
C ASN A 711 -35.69 16.08 2.64
N ALA A 712 -36.90 15.53 2.51
CA ALA A 712 -37.13 14.09 2.35
C ALA A 712 -36.47 13.51 1.08
N SER A 713 -36.20 14.32 0.06
CA SER A 713 -35.49 13.84 -1.14
C SER A 713 -34.00 13.56 -0.91
N ASN A 714 -33.43 14.08 0.17
CA ASN A 714 -32.00 13.99 0.48
C ASN A 714 -31.69 12.84 1.46
N THR A 715 -32.69 12.04 1.82
CA THR A 715 -32.52 10.89 2.70
C THR A 715 -33.13 9.63 2.07
N ARG A 716 -32.49 8.49 2.28
CA ARG A 716 -33.02 7.16 1.93
C ARG A 716 -33.92 6.60 3.02
N PHE A 717 -33.95 7.23 4.19
CA PHE A 717 -34.77 6.84 5.32
C PHE A 717 -36.14 7.52 5.24
N LEU A 718 -37.18 6.82 5.68
CA LEU A 718 -38.50 7.44 5.83
C LEU A 718 -38.48 8.42 7.01
N PRO A 719 -39.21 9.54 6.98
CA PRO A 719 -39.26 10.51 8.08
C PRO A 719 -39.61 9.89 9.45
N GLU A 720 -40.39 8.82 9.47
CA GLU A 720 -40.83 8.10 10.67
C GLU A 720 -39.77 7.11 11.20
N THR A 721 -38.64 6.96 10.51
CA THR A 721 -37.58 6.02 10.89
C THR A 721 -36.97 6.44 12.24
N PRO A 722 -36.86 5.53 13.23
CA PRO A 722 -36.23 5.85 14.51
C PRO A 722 -34.75 6.21 14.34
N ILE A 723 -34.26 7.15 15.14
CA ILE A 723 -32.87 7.61 15.13
C ILE A 723 -31.91 6.46 15.47
N SER A 724 -32.33 5.46 16.24
CA SER A 724 -31.56 4.20 16.44
C SER A 724 -31.22 3.50 15.13
N VAL A 725 -32.18 3.37 14.21
CA VAL A 725 -31.96 2.73 12.91
C VAL A 725 -31.04 3.58 12.02
N LEU A 726 -31.17 4.91 12.11
CA LEU A 726 -30.25 5.84 11.47
C LEU A 726 -28.83 5.64 12.02
N LEU A 727 -28.67 5.54 13.33
CA LEU A 727 -27.39 5.32 14.02
C LEU A 727 -26.75 3.98 13.67
N ASP A 728 -27.52 2.90 13.60
CA ASP A 728 -27.05 1.56 13.17
C ASP A 728 -26.49 1.57 11.73
N SER A 729 -26.96 2.51 10.91
CA SER A 729 -26.45 2.79 9.57
C SER A 729 -25.37 3.87 9.53
N PHE A 730 -24.77 4.23 10.68
CA PHE A 730 -23.84 5.35 10.84
C PHE A 730 -24.39 6.68 10.30
N MET A 731 -25.71 6.86 10.26
CA MET A 731 -26.37 8.01 9.65
C MET A 731 -25.85 8.30 8.22
N ILE A 732 -25.40 7.29 7.47
CA ILE A 732 -24.90 7.45 6.10
C ILE A 732 -26.04 7.25 5.10
N GLU A 733 -26.23 8.24 4.25
CA GLU A 733 -27.16 8.22 3.12
C GLU A 733 -26.55 7.53 1.92
N GLN A 734 -25.36 7.98 1.52
CA GLN A 734 -24.64 7.43 0.38
C GLN A 734 -23.15 7.33 0.66
N TRP A 735 -22.57 6.21 0.23
CA TRP A 735 -21.13 6.00 0.23
C TRP A 735 -20.53 6.67 -1.00
N GLY A 736 -20.13 7.93 -0.86
CA GLY A 736 -19.31 8.61 -1.86
C GLY A 736 -17.87 8.11 -1.80
N HIS A 737 -17.36 7.59 -2.92
CA HIS A 737 -15.93 7.32 -3.08
C HIS A 737 -15.45 7.90 -4.39
N HIS A 738 -14.35 8.64 -4.33
CA HIS A 738 -13.68 9.20 -5.50
C HIS A 738 -12.29 8.61 -5.58
N ILE A 739 -12.09 7.76 -6.60
CA ILE A 739 -10.78 7.23 -6.97
C ILE A 739 -10.24 8.10 -8.09
N GLN A 740 -9.27 8.96 -7.76
CA GLN A 740 -8.59 9.82 -8.71
C GLN A 740 -7.40 9.08 -9.31
N TYR A 741 -7.67 8.28 -10.34
CA TYR A 741 -6.61 7.52 -11.03
C TYR A 741 -5.49 8.42 -11.58
N ASP A 742 -5.79 9.68 -11.92
CA ASP A 742 -4.78 10.67 -12.31
C ASP A 742 -3.81 11.02 -11.17
N GLN A 743 -4.32 11.22 -9.95
CA GLN A 743 -3.47 11.45 -8.78
C GLN A 743 -2.63 10.22 -8.47
N TYR A 744 -3.24 9.03 -8.52
CA TYR A 744 -2.52 7.77 -8.38
C TYR A 744 -1.37 7.64 -9.38
N PHE A 745 -1.65 7.87 -10.68
CA PHE A 745 -0.64 7.75 -11.74
C PHE A 745 0.48 8.77 -11.58
N ASN A 746 0.14 10.00 -11.18
CA ASN A 746 1.11 11.07 -10.93
C ASN A 746 2.01 10.78 -9.72
N GLN A 747 1.47 10.23 -8.62
CA GLN A 747 2.25 9.85 -7.44
C GLN A 747 3.10 8.61 -7.69
N CYS A 748 2.52 7.61 -8.37
CA CYS A 748 3.25 6.46 -8.88
C CYS A 748 4.47 6.90 -9.71
N ALA A 749 4.40 8.04 -10.42
CA ALA A 749 5.54 8.73 -11.04
C ALA A 749 6.46 7.78 -11.83
N THR A 750 5.86 6.89 -12.65
CA THR A 750 6.62 5.85 -13.35
C THR A 750 7.76 6.46 -14.17
N LYS A 751 9.00 6.12 -13.83
CA LYS A 751 10.18 6.64 -14.55
C LYS A 751 10.54 5.82 -15.78
N LEU A 752 10.20 4.54 -15.75
CA LEU A 752 10.53 3.59 -16.80
C LEU A 752 9.39 2.59 -16.96
N CYS A 753 8.80 2.52 -18.14
CA CYS A 753 7.98 1.40 -18.56
C CYS A 753 8.77 0.52 -19.52
N SER A 754 8.56 -0.79 -19.44
CA SER A 754 9.14 -1.75 -20.38
C SER A 754 8.07 -2.71 -20.87
N TYR A 755 8.12 -3.09 -22.14
CA TYR A 755 7.28 -4.19 -22.65
C TYR A 755 8.06 -5.03 -23.65
N THR A 756 7.77 -6.33 -23.68
CA THR A 756 8.37 -7.25 -24.64
C THR A 756 7.57 -7.31 -25.92
N LEU A 757 8.15 -6.81 -27.01
CA LEU A 757 7.65 -7.04 -28.35
C LEU A 757 8.13 -8.41 -28.83
N ILE A 758 7.18 -9.28 -29.12
CA ILE A 758 7.42 -10.56 -29.79
C ILE A 758 7.24 -10.31 -31.29
N SER A 759 8.35 -10.17 -32.01
CA SER A 759 8.31 -9.92 -33.46
C SER A 759 9.04 -11.00 -34.21
N ARG A 760 8.54 -11.35 -35.40
CA ARG A 760 9.31 -12.17 -36.32
C ARG A 760 10.55 -11.39 -36.78
N PRO A 761 11.73 -12.04 -36.88
CA PRO A 761 12.91 -11.38 -37.40
C PRO A 761 12.63 -10.78 -38.77
N HIS A 762 13.13 -9.57 -39.01
CA HIS A 762 12.93 -8.85 -40.27
C HIS A 762 13.37 -9.74 -41.44
N SER A 763 12.62 -9.76 -42.56
CA SER A 763 12.92 -10.61 -43.71
C SER A 763 14.36 -10.44 -44.21
N LEU A 764 14.86 -9.20 -44.23
CA LEU A 764 16.28 -8.90 -44.54
C LEU A 764 17.27 -9.54 -43.56
N TYR A 765 16.97 -9.62 -42.27
CA TYR A 765 17.83 -10.30 -41.29
C TYR A 765 17.85 -11.81 -41.55
N VAL A 766 16.68 -12.42 -41.78
CA VAL A 766 16.59 -13.84 -42.13
C VAL A 766 17.35 -14.13 -43.44
N ILE A 767 17.17 -13.30 -44.47
CA ILE A 767 17.87 -13.45 -45.76
C ILE A 767 19.38 -13.27 -45.59
N THR A 768 19.85 -12.29 -44.80
CA THR A 768 21.29 -12.07 -44.58
C THR A 768 21.94 -13.18 -43.75
N VAL A 769 21.24 -13.71 -42.75
CA VAL A 769 21.67 -14.90 -41.99
C VAL A 769 21.72 -16.13 -42.88
N LEU A 770 20.71 -16.32 -43.74
CA LEU A 770 20.69 -17.43 -44.69
C LEU A 770 21.80 -17.32 -45.73
N VAL A 771 22.04 -16.16 -46.32
CA VAL A 771 23.11 -15.95 -47.31
C VAL A 771 24.49 -16.17 -46.68
N SER A 772 24.73 -15.62 -45.48
CA SER A 772 26.03 -15.76 -44.79
C SER A 772 26.31 -17.21 -44.40
N LEU A 773 25.33 -17.91 -43.81
CA LEU A 773 25.47 -19.30 -43.41
C LEU A 773 25.51 -20.23 -44.62
N PHE A 774 24.71 -20.02 -45.67
CA PHE A 774 24.74 -20.81 -46.90
C PHE A 774 26.11 -20.75 -47.57
N CYS A 775 26.72 -19.56 -47.65
CA CYS A 775 28.07 -19.40 -48.18
C CYS A 775 29.11 -20.14 -47.32
N GLY A 776 29.04 -20.02 -45.99
CA GLY A 776 29.93 -20.76 -45.08
C GLY A 776 29.78 -22.29 -45.20
N LEU A 777 28.53 -22.77 -45.24
CA LEU A 777 28.20 -24.18 -45.37
C LEU A 777 28.67 -24.77 -46.71
N SER A 778 28.54 -24.00 -47.80
CA SER A 778 29.01 -24.41 -49.13
C SER A 778 30.52 -24.67 -49.14
N ILE A 779 31.30 -23.82 -48.46
CA ILE A 779 32.75 -23.94 -48.39
C ILE A 779 33.14 -25.11 -47.47
N ALA A 780 32.50 -25.21 -46.30
CA ALA A 780 32.75 -26.29 -45.34
C ALA A 780 32.48 -27.67 -45.96
N TRP A 781 31.33 -27.85 -46.60
CA TRP A 781 31.00 -29.11 -47.29
C TRP A 781 31.96 -29.42 -48.43
N ARG A 782 32.42 -28.40 -49.16
CA ARG A 782 33.40 -28.59 -50.24
C ARG A 782 34.72 -29.14 -49.72
N ILE A 783 35.16 -28.72 -48.54
CA ILE A 783 36.39 -29.21 -47.89
C ILE A 783 36.16 -30.59 -47.25
N ILE A 784 35.08 -30.73 -46.48
CA ILE A 784 34.74 -31.95 -45.75
C ILE A 784 34.51 -33.12 -46.72
N LEU A 785 33.78 -32.91 -47.81
CA LEU A 785 33.56 -33.96 -48.82
C LEU A 785 34.85 -34.34 -49.54
N LEU A 786 35.74 -33.38 -49.83
CA LEU A 786 37.06 -33.71 -50.38
C LEU A 786 37.86 -34.61 -49.41
N ILE A 787 37.82 -34.33 -48.11
CA ILE A 787 38.50 -35.14 -47.08
C ILE A 787 37.85 -36.52 -46.95
N ILE A 788 36.51 -36.58 -46.85
CA ILE A 788 35.74 -37.82 -46.74
C ILE A 788 35.97 -38.70 -47.97
N ILE A 789 35.98 -38.13 -49.17
CA ILE A 789 36.20 -38.88 -50.40
C ILE A 789 37.66 -39.33 -50.51
N ARG A 790 38.63 -38.52 -50.07
CA ARG A 790 40.04 -38.95 -50.00
C ARG A 790 40.22 -40.10 -49.00
N PHE A 791 39.50 -40.05 -47.88
CA PHE A 791 39.47 -41.10 -46.87
C PHE A 791 38.80 -42.39 -47.40
N LEU A 792 37.62 -42.27 -48.00
CA LEU A 792 36.91 -43.39 -48.65
C LEU A 792 37.71 -43.98 -49.82
N ARG A 793 38.42 -43.15 -50.59
CA ARG A 793 39.32 -43.57 -51.68
C ARG A 793 40.53 -44.33 -51.14
N ASN A 794 41.05 -43.95 -49.97
CA ASN A 794 42.10 -44.71 -49.29
C ASN A 794 41.58 -46.04 -48.71
N LEU A 795 40.31 -46.09 -48.30
CA LEU A 795 39.66 -47.31 -47.79
C LEU A 795 39.28 -48.30 -48.90
N MET A 796 38.94 -47.81 -50.10
CA MET A 796 38.49 -48.60 -51.24
C MET A 796 39.59 -48.90 -52.28
N ARG A 797 40.86 -48.55 -52.05
CA ARG A 797 41.97 -48.97 -52.92
C ARG A 797 42.13 -50.49 -52.81
N PRO A 798 41.94 -51.28 -53.89
CA PRO A 798 42.21 -52.71 -53.84
C PRO A 798 43.70 -52.93 -53.58
N LYS A 799 44.04 -53.75 -52.58
CA LYS A 799 45.38 -54.30 -52.43
C LYS A 799 45.63 -55.18 -53.66
N ILE A 800 46.53 -54.75 -54.53
CA ILE A 800 46.99 -55.54 -55.67
C ILE A 800 47.63 -56.81 -55.09
N LEU A 801 46.97 -57.95 -55.32
CA LEU A 801 47.55 -59.29 -55.13
C LEU A 801 48.65 -59.44 -56.21
N PRO A 802 49.89 -59.87 -55.86
CA PRO A 802 50.94 -60.00 -56.86
C PRO A 802 50.58 -61.11 -57.85
N THR A 803 50.62 -60.76 -59.14
CA THR A 803 50.59 -61.69 -60.26
C THR A 803 51.78 -62.63 -60.19
N THR A 804 51.50 -63.93 -60.19
CA THR A 804 52.47 -65.02 -60.37
C THR A 804 53.05 -64.98 -61.78
N ASP A 805 54.14 -64.26 -61.95
CA ASP A 805 55.10 -64.42 -63.04
C ASP A 805 56.45 -63.93 -62.50
N THR A 806 57.18 -64.82 -61.79
CA THR A 806 58.63 -64.78 -61.50
C THR A 806 58.98 -65.83 -60.42
N LEU A 807 58.90 -67.11 -60.78
CA LEU A 807 59.61 -68.22 -60.12
C LEU A 807 59.52 -69.39 -61.13
N THR A 808 60.47 -69.65 -62.01
CA THR A 808 61.72 -70.33 -61.66
C THR A 808 62.53 -70.54 -62.95
N SER A 809 63.39 -69.56 -63.24
CA SER A 809 64.69 -69.76 -63.91
C SER A 809 65.75 -70.23 -62.90
N MET A 810 65.36 -71.07 -61.93
CA MET A 810 66.24 -71.66 -60.91
C MET A 810 65.98 -73.17 -60.79
N LEU A 811 66.13 -73.86 -61.91
CA LEU A 811 66.38 -75.30 -62.00
C LEU A 811 67.42 -75.58 -63.10
N TYR A 812 68.46 -74.73 -63.12
CA TYR A 812 69.81 -75.01 -63.61
C TYR A 812 70.79 -74.21 -62.71
N ALA A 813 71.07 -74.79 -61.54
CA ALA A 813 72.23 -74.65 -60.66
C ALA A 813 71.83 -75.13 -59.26
#